data_AF-A0A1V6FFR7-F1
#
_entry.id   AF-A0A1V6FFR7-F1
#
_cell.length_a   1.000
_cell.length_b   1.000
_cell.length_c   1.000
_cell.angle_alpha   90.00
_cell.angle_beta   90.00
_cell.angle_gamma   90.00
#
_symmetry.space_group_name_H-M   'P 1'
#
loop_
_entity.id
_entity.type
_entity.pdbx_description
1 polymer ?
#
loop_
_entity_poly.entity_id
_entity_poly.type
_entity_poly.pdbx_seq_one_letter_code
_entity_poly.pdbx_strand_id
1 'polypeptide(L)'
;MSGKELCLLMFLAAGSYGLANANAQELTLNGRQTDFPVERDNQSWRFQYQRKFQDKDGFAAWGAELDLTPNAWKQHQQHSHIRGCNGDIRVKILAPGQVTKLSAQANITNYADSNSRVIGLSYSLNGYEFQPLGEETTFTGSATVAGEATLASHRGPIWLRLQRQYEKDDANGRYGFVLLSDFSFQLTGEMPTEATTDAAALPALTYRLQDFFPTGVFWPWERTRPNAEYAGMELWAFVEQTMQTLREHHCNTLWFVNIGPGEDARHILALAEKYQLRVLLNTSMLSFFYGGIGSWEDIDRQAQRTVNDIGDFPALLGYVLKDEPLLCSVAQLSHFSRVMKKYDPLKRDSVAVVMNRQTQTYLEDSALPVICSDIYYFGHDRSTNIPNPASVSQREFRHALKGMNVVAARHGKHSWLMPQMFGDVWGRHYRRGDKMVVEPGSYLHWRMPTDAETRWQIWEGLRLGSKGMIFYVLYPPIPLFKPPAEVAPDSPEAKRVERMDRAAASARSWRKQPLTETEIEIDPGEGVLQPGGKPTPQMAVMGDAFRVIRQHDNLLTRRRAADFPVFFASDPETEVATFVDEEQPELRLGIVVNSNLESTRQVQVLLPPNVSRVVDLNNGRELAIAAATPPFQACQLTLAAGDGVLLQAEFVRQNPGAMFFRENFAQHDQHKVKLNTDSVSIARFGNFGMFPFYGVSLTGSGEKPVFTIENLTNPKSAVNTILMNLNSTREQGTVFCQLEGRLAGVRLYALGGEGEGQKTNVMHLQEENLDAAAATAAATQATLLQDRDFYQPVRLPVGTTTLQVFMDPEQKDALISNVTIWFVPSVE
;
A
#
# COMPACT_ATOMS: atom_id res chain seq x y z
N MET A 1 45.06 28.46 -18.60
CA MET A 1 43.72 27.81 -18.62
C MET A 1 43.43 27.32 -17.22
N SER A 2 42.24 27.66 -16.69
CA SER A 2 41.90 27.54 -15.26
C SER A 2 41.12 26.25 -14.99
N GLY A 3 41.23 25.71 -13.76
CA GLY A 3 40.59 24.47 -13.32
C GLY A 3 39.05 24.42 -13.36
N LYS A 4 38.39 25.40 -13.99
CA LYS A 4 36.96 25.38 -14.31
C LYS A 4 36.64 24.72 -15.67
N GLU A 5 37.63 24.54 -16.55
CA GLU A 5 37.41 23.92 -17.87
C GLU A 5 37.48 22.38 -17.85
N LEU A 6 38.10 21.78 -16.81
CA LEU A 6 38.17 20.32 -16.68
C LEU A 6 36.91 19.67 -16.07
N CYS A 7 36.10 20.44 -15.32
CA CYS A 7 34.84 19.93 -14.75
C CYS A 7 33.66 19.98 -15.73
N LEU A 8 33.77 20.72 -16.83
CA LEU A 8 32.69 20.79 -17.83
C LEU A 8 32.70 19.59 -18.80
N LEU A 9 33.84 18.89 -18.92
CA LEU A 9 33.98 17.71 -19.79
C LEU A 9 33.61 16.38 -19.13
N MET A 10 33.53 16.31 -17.79
CA MET A 10 33.02 15.12 -17.08
C MET A 10 31.52 15.17 -16.74
N PHE A 11 30.89 16.35 -16.76
CA PHE A 11 29.43 16.47 -16.57
C PHE A 11 28.60 16.32 -17.86
N LEU A 12 29.24 16.23 -19.03
CA LEU A 12 28.58 15.92 -20.31
C LEU A 12 28.56 14.41 -20.67
N ALA A 13 29.14 13.54 -19.82
CA ALA A 13 29.20 12.10 -20.05
C ALA A 13 28.24 11.26 -19.17
N ALA A 14 27.46 11.89 -18.29
CA ALA A 14 26.51 11.19 -17.40
C ALA A 14 25.04 11.67 -17.52
N GLY A 15 24.74 12.53 -18.50
CA GLY A 15 23.40 13.08 -18.76
C GLY A 15 22.84 12.74 -20.15
N SER A 16 23.43 11.77 -20.84
CA SER A 16 23.19 11.48 -22.27
C SER A 16 22.99 9.99 -22.58
N TYR A 17 22.54 9.20 -21.60
CA TYR A 17 22.02 7.84 -21.85
C TYR A 17 20.52 7.79 -22.17
N GLY A 18 19.93 8.95 -22.48
CA GLY A 18 18.68 9.06 -23.24
C GLY A 18 18.79 10.32 -24.10
N LEU A 19 18.69 10.16 -25.43
CA LEU A 19 18.77 11.21 -26.48
C LEU A 19 20.10 11.40 -27.21
N ALA A 20 20.97 10.39 -27.25
CA ALA A 20 22.05 10.31 -28.25
C ALA A 20 22.04 8.95 -28.99
N ASN A 21 20.90 8.60 -29.59
CA ASN A 21 20.77 7.70 -30.75
C ASN A 21 19.31 7.67 -31.25
N ALA A 22 18.70 8.84 -31.45
CA ALA A 22 17.33 8.95 -31.97
C ALA A 22 17.16 8.48 -33.44
N ASN A 23 18.23 7.99 -34.11
CA ASN A 23 18.21 7.46 -35.47
C ASN A 23 18.33 5.92 -35.58
N ALA A 24 18.29 5.18 -34.47
CA ALA A 24 18.16 3.72 -34.52
C ALA A 24 17.54 3.14 -33.23
N GLN A 25 16.21 3.18 -33.09
CA GLN A 25 15.57 2.07 -32.38
C GLN A 25 15.70 0.86 -33.31
N GLU A 26 16.55 -0.10 -32.96
CA GLU A 26 16.57 -1.40 -33.65
C GLU A 26 15.28 -2.16 -33.33
N LEU A 27 14.79 -2.95 -34.29
CA LEU A 27 13.58 -3.74 -34.13
C LEU A 27 13.78 -4.77 -33.01
N THR A 28 12.78 -4.93 -32.14
CA THR A 28 12.84 -5.96 -31.08
C THR A 28 11.68 -6.95 -31.17
N LEU A 29 11.98 -8.20 -30.81
CA LEU A 29 11.03 -9.30 -30.68
C LEU A 29 10.98 -9.72 -29.21
N ASN A 30 9.79 -9.63 -28.60
CA ASN A 30 9.60 -9.91 -27.17
C ASN A 30 10.61 -9.16 -26.27
N GLY A 31 10.94 -7.92 -26.64
CA GLY A 31 11.90 -7.08 -25.93
C GLY A 31 13.38 -7.45 -26.12
N ARG A 32 13.70 -8.36 -27.05
CA ARG A 32 15.06 -8.75 -27.41
C ARG A 32 15.43 -8.18 -28.78
N GLN A 33 16.68 -7.74 -28.93
CA GLN A 33 17.22 -7.38 -30.24
C GLN A 33 17.29 -8.63 -31.13
N THR A 34 17.10 -8.41 -32.43
CA THR A 34 17.10 -9.46 -33.44
C THR A 34 18.36 -9.37 -34.30
N ASP A 35 18.92 -10.51 -34.70
CA ASP A 35 20.09 -10.56 -35.57
C ASP A 35 19.76 -10.28 -37.05
N PHE A 36 18.48 -10.12 -37.38
CA PHE A 36 18.04 -9.84 -38.75
C PHE A 36 18.16 -8.33 -39.06
N PRO A 37 18.72 -7.95 -40.22
CA PRO A 37 18.88 -6.56 -40.58
C PRO A 37 17.53 -5.91 -40.94
N VAL A 38 17.42 -4.60 -40.66
CA VAL A 38 16.34 -3.75 -41.19
C VAL A 38 16.86 -3.07 -42.45
N GLU A 39 16.24 -3.35 -43.60
CA GLU A 39 16.52 -2.67 -44.86
C GLU A 39 15.86 -1.29 -44.84
N ARG A 40 16.58 -0.24 -45.24
CA ARG A 40 16.09 1.14 -45.22
C ARG A 40 16.40 1.85 -46.54
N ASP A 41 15.46 2.66 -46.99
CA ASP A 41 15.69 3.70 -47.99
C ASP A 41 15.28 5.08 -47.44
N ASN A 42 15.28 6.11 -48.28
CA ASN A 42 15.02 7.49 -47.85
C ASN A 42 13.56 7.75 -47.39
N GLN A 43 12.62 6.84 -47.68
CA GLN A 43 11.19 7.02 -47.42
C GLN A 43 10.56 5.84 -46.67
N SER A 44 11.17 4.66 -46.73
CA SER A 44 10.60 3.41 -46.25
C SER A 44 11.63 2.51 -45.57
N TRP A 45 11.13 1.56 -44.79
CA TRP A 45 11.92 0.48 -44.23
C TRP A 45 11.19 -0.85 -44.39
N ARG A 46 11.98 -1.92 -44.50
CA ARG A 46 11.50 -3.29 -44.61
C ARG A 46 12.26 -4.18 -43.62
N PHE A 47 11.54 -5.08 -42.98
CA PHE A 47 12.11 -6.10 -42.12
C PHE A 47 11.55 -7.47 -42.48
N GLN A 48 12.41 -8.48 -42.55
CA GLN A 48 12.03 -9.85 -42.83
C GLN A 48 12.64 -10.78 -41.77
N TYR A 49 11.76 -11.53 -41.11
CA TYR A 49 12.13 -12.58 -40.15
C TYR A 49 11.76 -13.94 -40.71
N GLN A 50 12.68 -14.91 -40.63
CA GLN A 50 12.39 -16.29 -41.00
C GLN A 50 13.22 -17.25 -40.14
N ARG A 51 12.54 -18.17 -39.44
CA ARG A 51 13.19 -19.26 -38.71
C ARG A 51 12.62 -20.60 -39.16
N LYS A 52 13.52 -21.57 -39.30
CA LYS A 52 13.20 -22.98 -39.50
C LYS A 52 13.46 -23.73 -38.20
N PHE A 53 12.45 -24.36 -37.64
CA PHE A 53 12.54 -25.07 -36.35
C PHE A 53 13.15 -26.47 -36.47
N GLN A 54 13.74 -26.77 -37.63
CA GLN A 54 14.40 -28.04 -37.93
C GLN A 54 15.93 -27.97 -37.76
N ASP A 55 16.50 -26.82 -37.44
CA ASP A 55 17.96 -26.69 -37.33
C ASP A 55 18.51 -27.39 -36.07
N LYS A 56 19.67 -28.07 -36.21
CA LYS A 56 20.28 -28.86 -35.13
C LYS A 56 21.04 -28.01 -34.11
N ASP A 57 21.43 -26.79 -34.47
CA ASP A 57 22.47 -26.03 -33.78
C ASP A 57 21.95 -25.02 -32.74
N GLY A 58 20.83 -25.34 -32.08
CA GLY A 58 20.54 -24.82 -30.74
C GLY A 58 19.23 -24.06 -30.59
N PHE A 59 18.19 -24.79 -30.15
CA PHE A 59 16.92 -24.24 -29.64
C PHE A 59 17.12 -23.03 -28.70
N ALA A 60 18.20 -23.04 -27.90
CA ALA A 60 18.45 -22.00 -26.91
C ALA A 60 18.54 -20.58 -27.50
N ALA A 61 19.07 -20.41 -28.72
CA ALA A 61 19.23 -19.10 -29.34
C ALA A 61 17.89 -18.56 -29.88
N TRP A 62 17.27 -19.27 -30.82
CA TRP A 62 16.02 -18.82 -31.45
C TRP A 62 14.78 -19.03 -30.57
N GLY A 63 14.80 -20.02 -29.67
CA GLY A 63 13.71 -20.26 -28.73
C GLY A 63 13.54 -19.10 -27.75
N ALA A 64 14.63 -18.44 -27.35
CA ALA A 64 14.58 -17.27 -26.49
C ALA A 64 13.96 -16.04 -27.18
N GLU A 65 14.18 -15.85 -28.50
CA GLU A 65 13.58 -14.76 -29.29
C GLU A 65 12.04 -14.84 -29.29
N LEU A 66 11.51 -16.06 -29.39
CA LEU A 66 10.08 -16.35 -29.48
C LEU A 66 9.43 -16.68 -28.12
N ASP A 67 10.16 -16.48 -27.01
CA ASP A 67 9.75 -16.84 -25.64
C ASP A 67 9.25 -18.29 -25.49
N LEU A 68 9.93 -19.23 -26.15
CA LEU A 68 9.62 -20.65 -26.14
C LEU A 68 10.35 -21.36 -25.00
N THR A 69 9.64 -22.27 -24.33
CA THR A 69 10.25 -23.12 -23.30
C THR A 69 11.02 -24.28 -23.93
N PRO A 70 12.09 -24.81 -23.30
CA PRO A 70 12.82 -25.98 -23.81
C PRO A 70 11.95 -27.19 -24.17
N ASN A 71 10.84 -27.36 -23.45
CA ASN A 71 9.88 -28.44 -23.69
C ASN A 71 9.02 -28.25 -24.96
N ALA A 72 8.97 -27.03 -25.51
CA ALA A 72 8.28 -26.72 -26.75
C ALA A 72 8.97 -27.40 -27.94
N TRP A 73 10.31 -27.48 -27.94
CA TRP A 73 11.00 -28.20 -29.01
C TRP A 73 10.92 -29.70 -28.81
N LYS A 74 10.51 -30.40 -29.87
CA LYS A 74 10.35 -31.85 -29.89
C LYS A 74 11.19 -32.46 -30.99
N GLN A 75 11.75 -33.62 -30.71
CA GLN A 75 12.35 -34.52 -31.69
C GLN A 75 11.98 -35.96 -31.36
N HIS A 76 11.52 -36.71 -32.36
CA HIS A 76 11.19 -38.13 -32.19
C HIS A 76 12.46 -38.97 -32.02
N GLN A 77 12.43 -39.94 -31.09
CA GLN A 77 13.61 -40.74 -30.73
C GLN A 77 14.13 -41.61 -31.88
N GLN A 78 13.24 -42.17 -32.71
CA GLN A 78 13.58 -43.09 -33.79
C GLN A 78 13.56 -42.46 -35.19
N HIS A 79 12.96 -41.27 -35.32
CA HIS A 79 12.68 -40.64 -36.60
C HIS A 79 13.12 -39.18 -36.56
N SER A 80 14.41 -38.93 -36.78
CA SER A 80 15.03 -37.60 -36.63
C SER A 80 14.45 -36.51 -37.53
N HIS A 81 13.67 -36.87 -38.56
CA HIS A 81 12.95 -35.94 -39.41
C HIS A 81 11.67 -35.38 -38.75
N ILE A 82 11.12 -36.09 -37.75
CA ILE A 82 9.98 -35.61 -36.95
C ILE A 82 10.54 -34.73 -35.83
N ARG A 83 10.61 -33.43 -36.13
CA ARG A 83 11.11 -32.41 -35.21
C ARG A 83 10.54 -31.03 -35.53
N GLY A 84 10.51 -30.17 -34.52
CA GLY A 84 9.94 -28.84 -34.65
C GLY A 84 9.46 -28.28 -33.31
N CYS A 85 8.73 -27.18 -33.37
CA CYS A 85 8.19 -26.50 -32.21
C CYS A 85 6.74 -26.92 -31.96
N ASN A 86 6.47 -27.53 -30.81
CA ASN A 86 5.14 -27.73 -30.26
C ASN A 86 4.80 -26.57 -29.33
N GLY A 87 3.72 -25.87 -29.62
CA GLY A 87 3.32 -24.69 -28.85
C GLY A 87 2.66 -23.68 -29.76
N ASP A 88 1.93 -22.78 -29.14
CA ASP A 88 1.46 -21.58 -29.81
C ASP A 88 2.61 -20.56 -29.76
N ILE A 89 2.74 -19.76 -30.82
CA ILE A 89 3.78 -18.73 -30.90
C ILE A 89 3.10 -17.38 -30.72
N ARG A 90 3.60 -16.59 -29.77
CA ARG A 90 3.22 -15.20 -29.57
C ARG A 90 4.45 -14.32 -29.63
N VAL A 91 4.41 -13.29 -30.47
CA VAL A 91 5.53 -12.37 -30.66
C VAL A 91 5.03 -10.94 -30.51
N LYS A 92 5.62 -10.20 -29.59
CA LYS A 92 5.53 -8.74 -29.53
C LYS A 92 6.64 -8.14 -30.38
N ILE A 93 6.29 -7.30 -31.34
CA ILE A 93 7.23 -6.64 -32.22
C ILE A 93 7.19 -5.14 -31.93
N LEU A 94 8.35 -4.54 -31.65
CA LEU A 94 8.52 -3.09 -31.62
C LEU A 94 9.36 -2.68 -32.82
N ALA A 95 8.74 -1.97 -33.75
CA ALA A 95 9.35 -1.54 -35.00
C ALA A 95 10.10 -0.20 -34.88
N PRO A 96 11.10 0.07 -35.73
CA PRO A 96 11.88 1.32 -35.74
C PRO A 96 11.07 2.57 -36.16
N GLY A 97 9.94 2.37 -36.85
CA GLY A 97 9.13 3.43 -37.44
C GLY A 97 7.66 3.03 -37.55
N GLN A 98 6.86 3.84 -38.25
CA GLN A 98 5.45 3.51 -38.50
C GLN A 98 5.36 2.26 -39.38
N VAL A 99 4.44 1.35 -39.06
CA VAL A 99 4.20 0.13 -39.85
C VAL A 99 2.95 0.32 -40.70
N THR A 100 3.10 0.14 -42.00
CA THR A 100 2.01 0.26 -42.99
C THR A 100 1.56 -1.09 -43.53
N LYS A 101 2.42 -2.11 -43.47
CA LYS A 101 2.08 -3.46 -43.91
C LYS A 101 2.71 -4.53 -43.02
N LEU A 102 1.93 -5.57 -42.73
CA LEU A 102 2.35 -6.79 -42.04
C LEU A 102 1.97 -7.99 -42.91
N SER A 103 2.89 -8.92 -43.12
CA SER A 103 2.57 -10.26 -43.61
C SER A 103 3.26 -11.32 -42.75
N ALA A 104 2.64 -12.48 -42.60
CA ALA A 104 3.24 -13.59 -41.87
C ALA A 104 2.79 -14.94 -42.42
N GLN A 105 3.62 -15.96 -42.20
CA GLN A 105 3.42 -17.32 -42.66
C GLN A 105 4.00 -18.32 -41.67
N ALA A 106 3.34 -19.46 -41.49
CA ALA A 106 3.83 -20.59 -40.73
C ALA A 106 3.45 -21.93 -41.38
N ASN A 107 4.33 -22.93 -41.26
CA ASN A 107 4.08 -24.30 -41.66
C ASN A 107 4.00 -25.23 -40.44
N ILE A 108 2.93 -26.01 -40.38
CA ILE A 108 2.67 -26.99 -39.32
C ILE A 108 2.49 -28.38 -39.91
N THR A 109 2.91 -29.41 -39.17
CA THR A 109 2.67 -30.80 -39.49
C THR A 109 2.18 -31.58 -38.27
N ASN A 110 1.09 -32.32 -38.44
CA ASN A 110 0.62 -33.32 -37.50
C ASN A 110 1.33 -34.65 -37.78
N TYR A 111 2.29 -35.01 -36.92
CA TYR A 111 2.93 -36.34 -36.94
C TYR A 111 2.33 -37.29 -35.90
N ALA A 112 1.36 -36.82 -35.11
CA ALA A 112 0.90 -37.52 -33.94
C ALA A 112 -0.20 -38.56 -34.26
N ASP A 113 -1.11 -38.21 -35.17
CA ASP A 113 -2.30 -39.01 -35.50
C ASP A 113 -2.97 -38.50 -36.79
N SER A 114 -4.17 -39.00 -37.10
CA SER A 114 -5.00 -38.57 -38.24
C SER A 114 -6.13 -37.60 -37.86
N ASN A 115 -6.13 -37.05 -36.65
CA ASN A 115 -7.17 -36.13 -36.20
C ASN A 115 -7.06 -34.81 -36.98
N SER A 116 -8.21 -34.26 -37.35
CA SER A 116 -8.30 -32.96 -38.01
C SER A 116 -8.14 -31.85 -36.99
N ARG A 117 -7.27 -30.87 -37.27
CA ARG A 117 -6.99 -29.73 -36.39
C ARG A 117 -7.06 -28.43 -37.17
N VAL A 118 -7.25 -27.31 -36.47
CA VAL A 118 -7.30 -25.98 -37.05
C VAL A 118 -6.13 -25.14 -36.56
N ILE A 119 -5.46 -24.45 -37.48
CA ILE A 119 -4.42 -23.46 -37.17
C ILE A 119 -4.86 -22.08 -37.66
N GLY A 120 -4.64 -21.07 -36.82
CA GLY A 120 -4.96 -19.67 -37.12
C GLY A 120 -3.76 -18.76 -36.90
N LEU A 121 -3.62 -17.76 -37.77
CA LEU A 121 -2.66 -16.69 -37.65
C LEU A 121 -3.40 -15.37 -37.47
N SER A 122 -3.07 -14.65 -36.41
CA SER A 122 -3.75 -13.43 -36.00
C SER A 122 -2.75 -12.35 -35.58
N TYR A 123 -3.19 -11.10 -35.65
CA TYR A 123 -2.40 -9.95 -35.20
C TYR A 123 -3.23 -9.05 -34.28
N SER A 124 -2.56 -8.26 -33.44
CA SER A 124 -3.19 -7.27 -32.58
C SER A 124 -2.30 -6.03 -32.44
N LEU A 125 -2.92 -4.85 -32.43
CA LEU A 125 -2.22 -3.58 -32.24
C LEU A 125 -2.14 -3.15 -30.76
N ASN A 126 -2.93 -3.79 -29.90
CA ASN A 126 -3.00 -3.52 -28.46
C ASN A 126 -2.64 -4.75 -27.60
N GLY A 127 -2.58 -5.93 -28.19
CA GLY A 127 -2.17 -7.20 -27.58
C GLY A 127 -3.29 -7.93 -26.83
N TYR A 128 -4.56 -7.53 -27.01
CA TYR A 128 -5.72 -8.22 -26.45
C TYR A 128 -6.89 -8.34 -27.45
N GLU A 129 -7.03 -7.42 -28.42
CA GLU A 129 -7.97 -7.55 -29.54
C GLU A 129 -7.24 -8.12 -30.75
N PHE A 130 -7.39 -9.42 -30.98
CA PHE A 130 -6.74 -10.11 -32.10
C PHE A 130 -7.67 -10.22 -33.31
N GLN A 131 -7.15 -9.84 -34.46
CA GLN A 131 -7.81 -9.96 -35.77
C GLN A 131 -7.12 -11.08 -36.57
N PRO A 132 -7.89 -11.88 -37.33
CA PRO A 132 -7.30 -12.84 -38.27
C PRO A 132 -6.40 -12.11 -39.28
N LEU A 133 -5.20 -12.66 -39.52
CA LEU A 133 -4.29 -12.17 -40.55
C LEU A 133 -4.51 -12.93 -41.88
N GLY A 134 -5.00 -14.17 -41.80
CA GLY A 134 -5.39 -15.02 -42.93
C GLY A 134 -6.52 -15.98 -42.52
N GLU A 135 -6.99 -16.80 -43.45
CA GLU A 135 -8.04 -17.79 -43.18
C GLU A 135 -7.49 -18.92 -42.29
N GLU A 136 -8.32 -19.38 -41.34
CA GLU A 136 -8.00 -20.54 -40.53
C GLU A 136 -7.89 -21.78 -41.42
N THR A 137 -6.85 -22.60 -41.19
CA THR A 137 -6.57 -23.76 -42.04
C THR A 137 -6.81 -25.05 -41.26
N THR A 138 -7.71 -25.87 -41.78
CA THR A 138 -7.96 -27.23 -41.27
C THR A 138 -6.99 -28.23 -41.88
N PHE A 139 -6.38 -29.09 -41.08
CA PHE A 139 -5.36 -30.03 -41.55
C PHE A 139 -5.35 -31.35 -40.78
N THR A 140 -5.01 -32.43 -41.48
CA THR A 140 -4.75 -33.77 -40.90
C THR A 140 -3.28 -34.18 -41.01
N GLY A 141 -2.57 -33.66 -42.03
CA GLY A 141 -1.14 -33.90 -42.29
C GLY A 141 -0.31 -32.63 -42.11
N SER A 142 0.05 -31.96 -43.22
CA SER A 142 0.75 -30.66 -43.17
C SER A 142 -0.14 -29.53 -43.67
N ALA A 143 0.07 -28.32 -43.15
CA ALA A 143 -0.59 -27.11 -43.60
C ALA A 143 0.34 -25.90 -43.57
N THR A 144 0.04 -24.95 -44.45
CA THR A 144 0.63 -23.62 -44.49
C THR A 144 -0.48 -22.62 -44.20
N VAL A 145 -0.29 -21.77 -43.18
CA VAL A 145 -1.15 -20.62 -42.93
C VAL A 145 -0.36 -19.36 -43.25
N ALA A 146 -0.95 -18.46 -44.04
CA ALA A 146 -0.33 -17.22 -44.44
C ALA A 146 -1.37 -16.10 -44.53
N GLY A 147 -0.94 -14.86 -44.36
CA GLY A 147 -1.84 -13.72 -44.41
C GLY A 147 -1.11 -12.38 -44.49
N GLU A 148 -1.84 -11.35 -44.90
CA GLU A 148 -1.34 -9.97 -44.95
C GLU A 148 -2.40 -8.98 -44.47
N ALA A 149 -1.95 -7.89 -43.85
CA ALA A 149 -2.77 -6.78 -43.43
C ALA A 149 -2.09 -5.45 -43.81
N THR A 150 -2.89 -4.55 -44.38
CA THR A 150 -2.52 -3.13 -44.53
C THR A 150 -2.98 -2.40 -43.26
N LEU A 151 -2.07 -1.67 -42.63
CA LEU A 151 -2.30 -0.95 -41.38
C LEU A 151 -2.40 0.54 -41.67
N ALA A 152 -3.28 1.25 -40.95
CA ALA A 152 -3.38 2.70 -41.00
C ALA A 152 -2.20 3.38 -40.28
N SER A 153 -0.99 3.21 -40.82
CA SER A 153 0.28 3.76 -40.31
C SER A 153 0.42 3.68 -38.78
N HIS A 154 0.52 2.46 -38.25
CA HIS A 154 0.55 2.21 -36.80
C HIS A 154 1.93 2.52 -36.19
N ARG A 155 1.92 3.19 -35.04
CA ARG A 155 3.12 3.42 -34.22
C ARG A 155 2.92 2.80 -32.84
N GLY A 156 3.70 1.77 -32.53
CA GLY A 156 3.60 1.05 -31.25
C GLY A 156 3.88 -0.44 -31.41
N PRO A 157 3.61 -1.25 -30.37
CA PRO A 157 3.76 -2.69 -30.46
C PRO A 157 2.78 -3.31 -31.46
N ILE A 158 3.24 -4.34 -32.16
CA ILE A 158 2.41 -5.25 -32.95
C ILE A 158 2.57 -6.63 -32.36
N TRP A 159 1.45 -7.30 -32.09
CA TRP A 159 1.43 -8.65 -31.59
C TRP A 159 1.06 -9.60 -32.72
N LEU A 160 1.87 -10.63 -32.94
CA LEU A 160 1.54 -11.76 -33.78
C LEU A 160 1.22 -12.97 -32.90
N ARG A 161 0.17 -13.71 -33.25
CA ARG A 161 -0.22 -14.92 -32.56
C ARG A 161 -0.56 -16.01 -33.58
N LEU A 162 0.22 -17.08 -33.52
CA LEU A 162 -0.04 -18.34 -34.21
C LEU A 162 -0.59 -19.32 -33.19
N GLN A 163 -1.86 -19.68 -33.35
CA GLN A 163 -2.60 -20.50 -32.39
C GLN A 163 -3.22 -21.71 -33.06
N ARG A 164 -3.34 -22.79 -32.29
CA ARG A 164 -4.05 -24.00 -32.70
C ARG A 164 -5.38 -24.05 -31.95
N GLN A 165 -6.43 -24.48 -32.63
CA GLN A 165 -7.68 -24.80 -31.97
C GLN A 165 -7.73 -26.29 -31.69
N TYR A 166 -8.07 -26.64 -30.45
CA TYR A 166 -8.23 -28.01 -30.01
C TYR A 166 -9.66 -28.26 -29.59
N GLU A 167 -10.14 -29.47 -29.86
CA GLU A 167 -11.31 -29.99 -29.17
C GLU A 167 -10.96 -30.26 -27.69
N LYS A 168 -11.97 -30.23 -26.82
CA LYS A 168 -11.83 -30.27 -25.36
C LYS A 168 -11.02 -31.47 -24.81
N ASP A 169 -10.93 -32.55 -25.59
CA ASP A 169 -10.23 -33.80 -25.24
C ASP A 169 -8.98 -34.09 -26.10
N ASP A 170 -8.65 -33.22 -27.07
CA ASP A 170 -7.46 -33.36 -27.93
C ASP A 170 -6.32 -32.45 -27.46
N ALA A 171 -5.65 -32.83 -26.38
CA ALA A 171 -4.69 -31.95 -25.73
C ALA A 171 -3.36 -31.75 -26.49
N ASN A 172 -2.97 -32.64 -27.43
CA ASN A 172 -1.80 -32.46 -28.33
C ASN A 172 -1.45 -33.66 -29.26
N GLY A 173 -2.36 -34.60 -29.49
CA GLY A 173 -2.01 -35.89 -30.10
C GLY A 173 -1.00 -36.73 -29.28
N ARG A 174 -0.69 -37.95 -29.74
CA ARG A 174 0.20 -38.89 -29.01
C ARG A 174 1.60 -38.28 -28.81
N TYR A 175 1.98 -38.02 -27.55
CA TYR A 175 3.28 -37.45 -27.12
C TYR A 175 3.62 -36.01 -27.59
N GLY A 176 2.66 -35.25 -28.13
CA GLY A 176 2.87 -33.84 -28.49
C GLY A 176 3.67 -33.60 -29.77
N PHE A 177 3.42 -34.37 -30.83
CA PHE A 177 4.10 -34.30 -32.13
C PHE A 177 3.29 -33.56 -33.22
N VAL A 178 2.45 -32.60 -32.84
CA VAL A 178 1.90 -31.61 -33.76
C VAL A 178 2.83 -30.40 -33.78
N LEU A 179 3.70 -30.33 -34.79
CA LEU A 179 4.91 -29.52 -34.77
C LEU A 179 4.92 -28.44 -35.86
N LEU A 180 5.26 -27.22 -35.45
CA LEU A 180 5.66 -26.15 -36.34
C LEU A 180 7.04 -26.43 -36.90
N SER A 181 7.18 -26.30 -38.22
CA SER A 181 8.42 -26.51 -38.94
C SER A 181 9.11 -25.20 -39.33
N ASP A 182 8.34 -24.14 -39.57
CA ASP A 182 8.84 -22.80 -39.79
C ASP A 182 7.86 -21.70 -39.33
N PHE A 183 8.39 -20.50 -39.16
CA PHE A 183 7.65 -19.28 -38.92
C PHE A 183 8.39 -18.10 -39.55
N SER A 184 7.65 -17.24 -40.23
CA SER A 184 8.20 -16.05 -40.89
C SER A 184 7.21 -14.90 -40.87
N PHE A 185 7.72 -13.68 -40.87
CA PHE A 185 6.91 -12.49 -41.07
C PHE A 185 7.74 -11.38 -41.72
N GLN A 186 7.05 -10.46 -42.38
CA GLN A 186 7.60 -9.27 -42.98
C GLN A 186 6.83 -8.05 -42.51
N LEU A 187 7.56 -7.00 -42.17
CA LEU A 187 7.02 -5.67 -41.91
C LEU A 187 7.52 -4.70 -42.97
N THR A 188 6.65 -3.81 -43.40
CA THR A 188 7.00 -2.64 -44.22
C THR A 188 6.42 -1.41 -43.57
N GLY A 189 7.17 -0.33 -43.60
CA GLY A 189 6.80 0.90 -42.92
C GLY A 189 7.44 2.12 -43.53
N GLU A 190 7.01 3.28 -43.06
CA GLU A 190 7.54 4.57 -43.47
C GLU A 190 8.58 5.04 -42.45
N MET A 191 9.65 5.66 -42.95
CA MET A 191 10.61 6.31 -42.08
C MET A 191 9.98 7.58 -41.49
N PRO A 192 10.24 7.93 -40.22
CA PRO A 192 9.71 9.14 -39.63
C PRO A 192 10.22 10.36 -40.42
N THR A 193 9.32 11.09 -41.08
CA THR A 193 9.57 12.46 -41.55
C THR A 193 9.87 13.34 -40.33
N GLU A 194 10.83 14.26 -40.46
CA GLU A 194 11.43 15.06 -39.38
C GLU A 194 10.51 15.34 -38.18
N ALA A 195 11.08 15.14 -36.99
CA ALA A 195 10.41 15.23 -35.70
C ALA A 195 9.50 16.47 -35.60
N THR A 196 8.18 16.25 -35.63
CA THR A 196 7.28 17.11 -34.86
C THR A 196 7.68 16.96 -33.40
N THR A 197 8.39 17.97 -32.90
CA THR A 197 8.68 18.20 -31.49
C THR A 197 7.37 18.52 -30.76
N ASP A 198 6.46 17.55 -30.69
CA ASP A 198 5.29 17.56 -29.79
C ASP A 198 5.45 16.53 -28.67
N ALA A 199 6.70 16.16 -28.36
CA ALA A 199 7.03 15.67 -27.03
C ALA A 199 7.22 16.90 -26.14
N ALA A 200 6.13 17.58 -25.80
CA ALA A 200 6.09 18.26 -24.52
C ALA A 200 6.58 17.22 -23.51
N ALA A 201 7.73 17.47 -22.89
CA ALA A 201 8.32 16.56 -21.92
C ALA A 201 7.26 16.33 -20.85
N LEU A 202 6.51 15.23 -20.98
CA LEU A 202 5.59 14.78 -19.95
C LEU A 202 6.46 14.73 -18.69
N PRO A 203 6.05 15.39 -17.59
CA PRO A 203 6.82 15.36 -16.37
C PRO A 203 7.16 13.91 -16.08
N ALA A 204 8.44 13.63 -15.82
CA ALA A 204 8.95 12.27 -15.67
C ALA A 204 8.03 11.51 -14.70
N LEU A 205 7.21 10.61 -15.24
CA LEU A 205 6.32 9.79 -14.44
C LEU A 205 7.21 8.94 -13.53
N THR A 206 7.19 9.25 -12.24
CA THR A 206 7.79 8.39 -11.23
C THR A 206 6.83 7.24 -10.99
N TYR A 207 7.34 6.02 -11.13
CA TYR A 207 6.62 4.78 -10.80
C TYR A 207 7.11 4.19 -9.47
N ARG A 208 7.72 5.04 -8.63
CA ARG A 208 8.04 4.65 -7.26
C ARG A 208 6.76 4.60 -6.46
N LEU A 209 6.49 3.48 -5.80
CA LEU A 209 5.25 3.34 -5.04
C LEU A 209 5.19 4.30 -3.85
N GLN A 210 6.35 4.76 -3.35
CA GLN A 210 6.42 5.76 -2.28
C GLN A 210 6.01 7.17 -2.72
N ASP A 211 5.89 7.45 -4.01
CA ASP A 211 5.46 8.75 -4.54
C ASP A 211 3.94 8.80 -4.84
N PHE A 212 3.20 7.77 -4.45
CA PHE A 212 1.79 7.62 -4.82
C PHE A 212 0.93 7.19 -3.62
N PHE A 213 -0.19 7.88 -3.40
CA PHE A 213 -1.19 7.50 -2.39
C PHE A 213 -2.32 6.68 -3.04
N PRO A 214 -2.36 5.34 -2.91
CA PRO A 214 -3.48 4.59 -3.43
C PRO A 214 -4.74 4.82 -2.59
N THR A 215 -5.85 5.09 -3.27
CA THR A 215 -7.23 4.98 -2.79
C THR A 215 -7.90 3.95 -3.68
N GLY A 216 -8.12 2.74 -3.18
CA GLY A 216 -8.44 1.63 -4.07
C GLY A 216 -9.13 0.45 -3.44
N VAL A 217 -9.23 -0.60 -4.25
CA VAL A 217 -9.92 -1.85 -3.90
C VAL A 217 -9.11 -3.05 -4.37
N PHE A 218 -9.19 -4.13 -3.60
CA PHE A 218 -8.66 -5.44 -3.95
C PHE A 218 -9.70 -6.21 -4.77
N TRP A 219 -9.32 -6.67 -5.97
CA TRP A 219 -10.18 -7.27 -6.97
C TRP A 219 -9.73 -8.70 -7.29
N PRO A 220 -10.38 -9.73 -6.70
CA PRO A 220 -10.14 -11.12 -7.05
C PRO A 220 -10.74 -11.47 -8.41
N TRP A 221 -9.89 -11.76 -9.39
CA TRP A 221 -10.32 -11.95 -10.78
C TRP A 221 -11.28 -13.13 -10.97
N GLU A 222 -11.13 -14.19 -10.17
CA GLU A 222 -11.97 -15.38 -10.22
C GLU A 222 -13.43 -15.09 -9.82
N ARG A 223 -13.70 -13.96 -9.17
CA ARG A 223 -15.06 -13.54 -8.80
C ARG A 223 -15.73 -12.69 -9.88
N THR A 224 -15.00 -12.19 -10.87
CA THR A 224 -15.53 -11.24 -11.87
C THR A 224 -16.57 -11.88 -12.77
N ARG A 225 -16.25 -13.02 -13.41
CA ARG A 225 -17.17 -13.71 -14.34
C ARG A 225 -18.48 -14.15 -13.67
N PRO A 226 -18.47 -14.82 -12.50
CA PRO A 226 -19.72 -15.14 -11.80
C PRO A 226 -20.58 -13.92 -11.49
N ASN A 227 -19.96 -12.78 -11.17
CA ASN A 227 -20.70 -11.53 -10.93
C ASN A 227 -21.25 -10.90 -12.21
N ALA A 228 -20.53 -10.95 -13.33
CA ALA A 228 -21.04 -10.52 -14.63
C ALA A 228 -22.24 -11.37 -15.07
N GLU A 229 -22.15 -12.69 -14.92
CA GLU A 229 -23.25 -13.63 -15.21
C GLU A 229 -24.46 -13.36 -14.31
N TYR A 230 -24.24 -13.13 -13.01
CA TYR A 230 -25.30 -12.76 -12.06
C TYR A 230 -25.98 -11.45 -12.43
N ALA A 231 -25.23 -10.48 -12.98
CA ALA A 231 -25.76 -9.22 -13.48
C ALA A 231 -26.43 -9.34 -14.88
N GLY A 232 -26.32 -10.49 -15.54
CA GLY A 232 -26.79 -10.67 -16.92
C GLY A 232 -25.99 -9.87 -17.95
N MET A 233 -24.71 -9.64 -17.72
CA MET A 233 -23.84 -8.81 -18.55
C MET A 233 -22.71 -9.62 -19.20
N GLU A 234 -22.26 -9.16 -20.37
CA GLU A 234 -20.98 -9.60 -20.94
C GLU A 234 -19.82 -9.18 -20.01
N LEU A 235 -18.80 -10.04 -19.91
CA LEU A 235 -17.71 -9.89 -18.94
C LEU A 235 -17.00 -8.54 -19.04
N TRP A 236 -16.58 -8.13 -20.24
CA TRP A 236 -15.80 -6.90 -20.41
C TRP A 236 -16.65 -5.64 -20.28
N ALA A 237 -17.90 -5.68 -20.73
CA ALA A 237 -18.87 -4.62 -20.43
C ALA A 237 -19.07 -4.44 -18.90
N PHE A 238 -19.13 -5.55 -18.15
CA PHE A 238 -19.24 -5.54 -16.70
C PHE A 238 -17.97 -4.99 -16.02
N VAL A 239 -16.78 -5.40 -16.48
CA VAL A 239 -15.49 -4.89 -15.99
C VAL A 239 -15.39 -3.38 -16.20
N GLU A 240 -15.74 -2.90 -17.39
CA GLU A 240 -15.74 -1.49 -17.74
C GLU A 240 -16.71 -0.68 -16.85
N GLN A 241 -17.97 -1.13 -16.71
CA GLN A 241 -18.95 -0.48 -15.83
C GLN A 241 -18.46 -0.43 -14.38
N THR A 242 -17.83 -1.51 -13.90
CA THR A 242 -17.27 -1.56 -12.56
C THR A 242 -16.14 -0.55 -12.39
N MET A 243 -15.21 -0.45 -13.34
CA MET A 243 -14.13 0.54 -13.28
C MET A 243 -14.66 1.96 -13.28
N GLN A 244 -15.67 2.25 -14.10
CA GLN A 244 -16.35 3.54 -14.07
C GLN A 244 -16.96 3.82 -12.69
N THR A 245 -17.68 2.85 -12.12
CA THR A 245 -18.32 2.98 -10.80
C THR A 245 -17.29 3.25 -9.70
N LEU A 246 -16.14 2.56 -9.73
CA LEU A 246 -15.03 2.77 -8.79
C LEU A 246 -14.41 4.16 -8.95
N ARG A 247 -14.25 4.63 -10.20
CA ARG A 247 -13.75 5.98 -10.50
C ARG A 247 -14.69 7.07 -9.99
N GLU A 248 -16.00 6.89 -10.16
CA GLU A 248 -17.04 7.78 -9.64
C GLU A 248 -16.99 7.88 -8.10
N HIS A 249 -16.56 6.81 -7.43
CA HIS A 249 -16.32 6.77 -5.98
C HIS A 249 -14.86 7.05 -5.61
N HIS A 250 -14.17 7.85 -6.42
CA HIS A 250 -12.84 8.41 -6.13
C HIS A 250 -11.72 7.37 -5.90
N CYS A 251 -11.90 6.14 -6.37
CA CYS A 251 -10.79 5.20 -6.47
C CYS A 251 -9.82 5.69 -7.55
N ASN A 252 -8.52 5.50 -7.28
CA ASN A 252 -7.43 5.73 -8.22
C ASN A 252 -6.61 4.45 -8.48
N THR A 253 -6.83 3.38 -7.70
CA THR A 253 -6.01 2.17 -7.73
C THR A 253 -6.87 0.91 -7.70
N LEU A 254 -6.54 -0.04 -8.56
CA LEU A 254 -7.13 -1.38 -8.59
C LEU A 254 -6.02 -2.41 -8.35
N TRP A 255 -6.17 -3.24 -7.33
CA TRP A 255 -5.25 -4.36 -7.09
C TRP A 255 -5.92 -5.64 -7.57
N PHE A 256 -5.52 -6.12 -8.75
CA PHE A 256 -6.02 -7.39 -9.26
C PHE A 256 -5.20 -8.57 -8.75
N VAL A 257 -5.89 -9.64 -8.35
CA VAL A 257 -5.26 -10.92 -8.02
C VAL A 257 -5.89 -12.08 -8.78
N ASN A 258 -5.20 -13.23 -8.78
CA ASN A 258 -5.62 -14.44 -9.49
C ASN A 258 -5.76 -14.23 -11.01
N ILE A 259 -4.95 -13.32 -11.54
CA ILE A 259 -4.80 -13.04 -12.96
C ILE A 259 -3.31 -13.01 -13.32
N GLY A 260 -2.92 -13.78 -14.34
CA GLY A 260 -1.56 -13.76 -14.87
C GLY A 260 -1.32 -12.58 -15.81
N PRO A 261 -0.06 -12.22 -16.09
CA PRO A 261 0.25 -11.33 -17.20
C PRO A 261 -0.22 -11.98 -18.52
N GLY A 262 -0.80 -11.18 -19.42
CA GLY A 262 -1.41 -11.68 -20.66
C GLY A 262 -2.52 -10.79 -21.19
N GLU A 263 -3.39 -11.35 -22.04
CA GLU A 263 -4.43 -10.60 -22.78
C GLU A 263 -5.43 -9.92 -21.85
N ASP A 264 -5.99 -10.66 -20.88
CA ASP A 264 -6.91 -10.09 -19.90
C ASP A 264 -6.25 -8.95 -19.11
N ALA A 265 -5.01 -9.11 -18.68
CA ALA A 265 -4.27 -8.08 -17.96
C ALA A 265 -4.04 -6.83 -18.84
N ARG A 266 -3.75 -7.00 -20.13
CA ARG A 266 -3.61 -5.88 -21.09
C ARG A 266 -4.95 -5.17 -21.32
N HIS A 267 -6.06 -5.91 -21.43
CA HIS A 267 -7.38 -5.32 -21.59
C HIS A 267 -7.78 -4.52 -20.33
N ILE A 268 -7.51 -5.06 -19.14
CA ILE A 268 -7.68 -4.35 -17.86
C ILE A 268 -6.86 -3.05 -17.84
N LEU A 269 -5.59 -3.10 -18.25
CA LEU A 269 -4.72 -1.92 -18.28
C LEU A 269 -5.22 -0.86 -19.27
N ALA A 270 -5.68 -1.27 -20.45
CA ALA A 270 -6.26 -0.35 -21.43
C ALA A 270 -7.54 0.33 -20.91
N LEU A 271 -8.44 -0.43 -20.28
CA LEU A 271 -9.63 0.14 -19.62
C LEU A 271 -9.23 1.06 -18.46
N ALA A 272 -8.24 0.68 -17.65
CA ALA A 272 -7.76 1.51 -16.57
C ALA A 272 -7.21 2.86 -17.07
N GLU A 273 -6.48 2.89 -18.19
CA GLU A 273 -6.03 4.15 -18.83
C GLU A 273 -7.20 5.02 -19.25
N LYS A 274 -8.22 4.43 -19.89
CA LYS A 274 -9.46 5.13 -20.29
C LYS A 274 -10.12 5.84 -19.11
N TYR A 275 -10.11 5.23 -17.93
CA TYR A 275 -10.73 5.77 -16.71
C TYR A 275 -9.76 6.45 -15.73
N GLN A 276 -8.49 6.65 -16.13
CA GLN A 276 -7.44 7.26 -15.31
C GLN A 276 -7.21 6.53 -13.97
N LEU A 277 -7.26 5.21 -14.01
CA LEU A 277 -6.99 4.32 -12.90
C LEU A 277 -5.58 3.73 -13.02
N ARG A 278 -4.98 3.42 -11.88
CA ARG A 278 -3.69 2.75 -11.74
C ARG A 278 -3.91 1.30 -11.31
N VAL A 279 -3.10 0.38 -11.81
CA VAL A 279 -3.32 -1.06 -11.61
C VAL A 279 -2.10 -1.72 -11.00
N LEU A 280 -2.31 -2.55 -9.98
CA LEU A 280 -1.35 -3.51 -9.46
C LEU A 280 -1.74 -4.90 -9.96
N LEU A 281 -0.79 -5.63 -10.55
CA LEU A 281 -1.02 -6.95 -11.17
C LEU A 281 0.01 -7.98 -10.71
N ASN A 282 -0.41 -9.24 -10.63
CA ASN A 282 0.52 -10.34 -10.37
C ASN A 282 1.53 -10.52 -11.51
N THR A 283 2.67 -11.09 -11.15
CA THR A 283 3.75 -11.45 -12.09
C THR A 283 3.74 -12.95 -12.35
N SER A 284 4.39 -13.39 -13.43
CA SER A 284 4.62 -14.83 -13.68
C SER A 284 5.40 -15.49 -12.54
N MET A 285 6.22 -14.72 -11.81
CA MET A 285 7.01 -15.18 -10.66
C MET A 285 6.19 -15.84 -9.56
N LEU A 286 4.87 -15.55 -9.50
CA LEU A 286 3.95 -16.17 -8.55
C LEU A 286 4.01 -17.71 -8.62
N SER A 287 4.24 -18.27 -9.80
CA SER A 287 4.38 -19.72 -10.02
C SER A 287 5.46 -20.38 -9.16
N PHE A 288 6.57 -19.69 -8.89
CA PHE A 288 7.69 -20.23 -8.12
C PHE A 288 7.37 -20.42 -6.64
N PHE A 289 6.36 -19.72 -6.10
CA PHE A 289 5.91 -19.94 -4.73
C PHE A 289 5.12 -21.25 -4.57
N TYR A 290 4.58 -21.80 -5.66
CA TYR A 290 3.80 -23.04 -5.65
C TYR A 290 4.57 -24.22 -6.24
N GLY A 291 5.40 -23.99 -7.27
CA GLY A 291 6.15 -25.03 -7.97
C GLY A 291 7.62 -25.14 -7.59
N GLY A 292 8.17 -24.19 -6.82
CA GLY A 292 9.60 -24.10 -6.54
C GLY A 292 10.41 -23.54 -7.70
N ILE A 293 11.68 -23.21 -7.45
CA ILE A 293 12.61 -22.65 -8.45
C ILE A 293 13.44 -23.79 -9.05
N GLY A 294 13.31 -24.03 -10.36
CA GLY A 294 14.11 -25.03 -11.08
C GLY A 294 15.49 -24.53 -11.50
N SER A 295 15.62 -23.26 -11.88
CA SER A 295 16.89 -22.60 -12.26
C SER A 295 16.79 -21.09 -12.07
N TRP A 296 17.93 -20.41 -11.91
CA TRP A 296 17.97 -18.95 -11.76
C TRP A 296 17.66 -18.25 -13.09
N GLU A 297 18.03 -18.84 -14.22
CA GLU A 297 17.74 -18.31 -15.55
C GLU A 297 16.23 -18.24 -15.84
N ASP A 298 15.45 -19.16 -15.25
CA ASP A 298 14.00 -19.15 -15.37
C ASP A 298 13.36 -17.95 -14.65
N ILE A 299 13.95 -17.50 -13.54
CA ILE A 299 13.51 -16.30 -12.82
C ILE A 299 13.71 -15.07 -13.71
N ASP A 300 14.91 -14.90 -14.28
CA ASP A 300 15.21 -13.80 -15.21
C ASP A 300 14.27 -13.81 -16.42
N ARG A 301 14.02 -14.99 -17.00
CA ARG A 301 13.10 -15.17 -18.14
C ARG A 301 11.66 -14.78 -17.78
N GLN A 302 11.12 -15.25 -16.66
CA GLN A 302 9.75 -14.95 -16.27
C GLN A 302 9.54 -13.47 -15.91
N ALA A 303 10.55 -12.82 -15.34
CA ALA A 303 10.53 -11.38 -15.11
C ALA A 303 10.53 -10.60 -16.43
N GLN A 304 11.44 -10.93 -17.36
CA GLN A 304 11.48 -10.30 -18.68
C GLN A 304 10.16 -10.50 -19.44
N ARG A 305 9.59 -11.70 -19.40
CA ARG A 305 8.28 -12.01 -19.98
C ARG A 305 7.17 -11.16 -19.38
N THR A 306 7.09 -11.07 -18.04
CA THR A 306 6.09 -10.23 -17.37
C THR A 306 6.19 -8.77 -17.84
N VAL A 307 7.41 -8.20 -17.88
CA VAL A 307 7.63 -6.83 -18.37
C VAL A 307 7.26 -6.68 -19.84
N ASN A 308 7.59 -7.67 -20.68
CA ASN A 308 7.21 -7.65 -22.09
C ASN A 308 5.69 -7.69 -22.28
N ASP A 309 4.99 -8.47 -21.47
CA ASP A 309 3.56 -8.70 -21.57
C ASP A 309 2.72 -7.50 -21.13
N ILE A 310 3.13 -6.75 -20.11
CA ILE A 310 2.31 -5.67 -19.52
C ILE A 310 3.06 -4.37 -19.17
N GLY A 311 4.40 -4.36 -19.21
CA GLY A 311 5.22 -3.23 -18.72
C GLY A 311 5.17 -1.96 -19.57
N ASP A 312 4.62 -2.04 -20.78
CA ASP A 312 4.44 -0.94 -21.73
C ASP A 312 3.24 -0.04 -21.40
N PHE A 313 2.36 -0.41 -20.46
CA PHE A 313 1.20 0.40 -20.08
C PHE A 313 1.53 1.43 -18.99
N PRO A 314 1.32 2.74 -19.25
CA PRO A 314 1.28 3.75 -18.21
C PRO A 314 0.38 3.40 -17.02
N ALA A 315 -0.80 2.79 -17.21
CA ALA A 315 -1.69 2.46 -16.08
C ALA A 315 -1.09 1.45 -15.08
N LEU A 316 -0.09 0.65 -15.47
CA LEU A 316 0.57 -0.26 -14.55
C LEU A 316 1.36 0.53 -13.51
N LEU A 317 0.93 0.44 -12.25
CA LEU A 317 1.53 1.15 -11.11
C LEU A 317 2.76 0.42 -10.58
N GLY A 318 2.67 -0.90 -10.48
CA GLY A 318 3.69 -1.75 -9.88
C GLY A 318 3.29 -3.22 -9.91
N TYR A 319 4.22 -4.06 -9.48
CA TYR A 319 4.09 -5.51 -9.56
C TYR A 319 3.71 -6.14 -8.22
N VAL A 320 2.71 -7.00 -8.23
CA VAL A 320 2.32 -7.82 -7.07
C VAL A 320 3.06 -9.14 -7.14
N LEU A 321 3.99 -9.35 -6.21
CA LEU A 321 4.79 -10.58 -6.23
C LEU A 321 4.04 -11.77 -5.63
N LYS A 322 3.29 -11.54 -4.54
CA LYS A 322 2.50 -12.56 -3.86
C LYS A 322 1.47 -11.93 -2.92
N ASP A 323 0.33 -12.59 -2.81
CA ASP A 323 -0.68 -12.39 -1.78
C ASP A 323 -0.33 -13.24 -0.54
N GLU A 324 -0.36 -12.62 0.64
CA GLU A 324 -0.03 -13.19 1.95
C GLU A 324 1.19 -14.15 1.97
N PRO A 325 2.40 -13.68 1.61
CA PRO A 325 3.60 -14.51 1.64
C PRO A 325 3.97 -14.89 3.08
N LEU A 326 4.49 -16.11 3.28
CA LEU A 326 4.95 -16.60 4.58
C LEU A 326 6.32 -15.99 4.95
N LEU A 327 6.69 -16.02 6.23
CA LEU A 327 7.98 -15.48 6.71
C LEU A 327 9.21 -16.05 5.99
N CYS A 328 9.19 -17.33 5.60
CA CYS A 328 10.30 -17.93 4.84
C CYS A 328 10.48 -17.34 3.43
N SER A 329 9.52 -16.55 2.95
CA SER A 329 9.54 -15.92 1.62
C SER A 329 10.17 -14.52 1.58
N VAL A 330 10.58 -13.94 2.71
CA VAL A 330 11.10 -12.55 2.77
C VAL A 330 12.29 -12.32 1.82
N ALA A 331 13.29 -13.20 1.89
CA ALA A 331 14.47 -13.12 1.02
C ALA A 331 14.13 -13.37 -0.45
N GLN A 332 13.22 -14.32 -0.72
CA GLN A 332 12.74 -14.64 -2.06
C GLN A 332 12.02 -13.44 -2.70
N LEU A 333 11.13 -12.77 -1.96
CA LEU A 333 10.43 -11.57 -2.41
C LEU A 333 11.39 -10.42 -2.71
N SER A 334 12.39 -10.23 -1.84
CA SER A 334 13.43 -9.21 -2.04
C SER A 334 14.24 -9.47 -3.30
N HIS A 335 14.55 -10.75 -3.58
CA HIS A 335 15.22 -11.13 -4.82
C HIS A 335 14.32 -10.89 -6.05
N PHE A 336 13.06 -11.35 -6.02
CA PHE A 336 12.13 -11.16 -7.13
C PHE A 336 11.87 -9.67 -7.44
N SER A 337 11.75 -8.83 -6.42
CA SER A 337 11.60 -7.38 -6.62
C SER A 337 12.80 -6.77 -7.35
N ARG A 338 14.03 -7.15 -6.97
CA ARG A 338 15.24 -6.70 -7.67
C ARG A 338 15.29 -7.17 -9.12
N VAL A 339 14.88 -8.42 -9.39
CA VAL A 339 14.86 -8.97 -10.76
C VAL A 339 13.79 -8.29 -11.62
N MET A 340 12.59 -8.05 -11.11
CA MET A 340 11.57 -7.27 -11.82
C MET A 340 12.08 -5.87 -12.16
N LYS A 341 12.69 -5.18 -11.19
CA LYS A 341 13.26 -3.84 -11.37
C LYS A 341 14.46 -3.82 -12.32
N LYS A 342 15.22 -4.92 -12.44
CA LYS A 342 16.30 -5.07 -13.42
C LYS A 342 15.74 -4.97 -14.85
N TYR A 343 14.66 -5.68 -15.15
CA TYR A 343 14.09 -5.75 -16.50
C TYR A 343 13.10 -4.64 -16.84
N ASP A 344 12.41 -4.05 -15.87
CA ASP A 344 11.51 -2.94 -16.14
C ASP A 344 12.31 -1.67 -16.51
N PRO A 345 12.11 -1.09 -17.72
CA PRO A 345 12.78 0.15 -18.12
C PRO A 345 12.37 1.34 -17.27
N LEU A 346 11.13 1.36 -16.76
CA LEU A 346 10.60 2.42 -15.90
C LEU A 346 10.93 2.20 -14.42
N LYS A 347 11.65 1.11 -14.09
CA LYS A 347 12.11 0.80 -12.73
C LYS A 347 10.99 0.79 -11.69
N ARG A 348 9.78 0.38 -12.10
CA ARG A 348 8.62 0.26 -11.21
C ARG A 348 8.94 -0.62 -10.01
N ASP A 349 8.41 -0.26 -8.86
CA ASP A 349 8.58 -1.08 -7.66
C ASP A 349 7.63 -2.28 -7.64
N SER A 350 7.88 -3.17 -6.70
CA SER A 350 7.00 -4.29 -6.38
C SER A 350 6.39 -4.11 -5.00
N VAL A 351 5.25 -4.75 -4.77
CA VAL A 351 4.51 -4.75 -3.51
C VAL A 351 4.01 -6.16 -3.18
N ALA A 352 3.72 -6.38 -1.91
CA ALA A 352 2.99 -7.54 -1.42
C ALA A 352 2.00 -7.07 -0.36
N VAL A 353 0.88 -7.80 -0.24
CA VAL A 353 0.03 -7.73 0.95
C VAL A 353 0.51 -8.82 1.90
N VAL A 354 0.68 -8.48 3.17
CA VAL A 354 1.23 -9.39 4.18
C VAL A 354 0.30 -9.44 5.37
N MET A 355 0.13 -10.65 5.91
CA MET A 355 -0.60 -10.88 7.16
C MET A 355 -0.05 -9.98 8.27
N ASN A 356 -0.91 -9.31 9.03
CA ASN A 356 -0.49 -8.41 10.12
C ASN A 356 0.58 -9.01 11.06
N ARG A 357 0.49 -10.32 11.37
CA ARG A 357 1.44 -11.03 12.24
C ARG A 357 2.86 -11.16 11.69
N GLN A 358 3.05 -10.85 10.41
CA GLN A 358 4.32 -10.93 9.69
C GLN A 358 4.78 -9.55 9.20
N THR A 359 3.91 -8.54 9.26
CA THR A 359 4.15 -7.18 8.77
C THR A 359 5.44 -6.59 9.30
N GLN A 360 5.73 -6.72 10.59
CA GLN A 360 6.95 -6.15 11.18
C GLN A 360 8.20 -6.70 10.48
N THR A 361 8.33 -8.03 10.38
CA THR A 361 9.49 -8.68 9.73
C THR A 361 9.60 -8.27 8.26
N TYR A 362 8.49 -8.14 7.54
CA TYR A 362 8.52 -7.65 6.15
C TYR A 362 8.98 -6.19 6.04
N LEU A 363 8.57 -5.33 6.96
CA LEU A 363 9.03 -3.94 7.02
C LEU A 363 10.51 -3.84 7.42
N GLU A 364 11.00 -4.71 8.31
CA GLU A 364 12.39 -4.70 8.77
C GLU A 364 13.34 -5.29 7.71
N ASP A 365 13.00 -6.46 7.16
CA ASP A 365 13.98 -7.33 6.49
C ASP A 365 13.82 -7.43 4.97
N SER A 366 12.65 -7.07 4.41
CA SER A 366 12.46 -7.14 2.96
C SER A 366 13.10 -5.96 2.22
N ALA A 367 13.35 -6.11 0.92
CA ALA A 367 13.78 -5.01 0.05
C ALA A 367 12.62 -4.19 -0.55
N LEU A 368 11.37 -4.51 -0.19
CA LEU A 368 10.19 -3.81 -0.75
C LEU A 368 10.11 -2.40 -0.14
N PRO A 369 9.94 -1.35 -0.97
CA PRO A 369 9.83 0.03 -0.46
C PRO A 369 8.47 0.31 0.19
N VAL A 370 7.48 -0.53 -0.13
CA VAL A 370 6.11 -0.44 0.39
C VAL A 370 5.62 -1.83 0.79
N ILE A 371 5.00 -1.92 1.96
CA ILE A 371 4.29 -3.11 2.44
C ILE A 371 2.82 -2.74 2.64
N CYS A 372 1.91 -3.53 2.09
CA CYS A 372 0.48 -3.44 2.41
C CYS A 372 0.13 -4.48 3.47
N SER A 373 -0.63 -4.12 4.50
CA SER A 373 -1.04 -5.08 5.55
C SER A 373 -2.55 -5.15 5.69
N ASP A 374 -3.05 -6.37 5.85
CA ASP A 374 -4.45 -6.74 6.04
C ASP A 374 -4.85 -6.64 7.53
N ILE A 375 -5.57 -5.58 7.89
CA ILE A 375 -5.97 -5.35 9.28
C ILE A 375 -7.49 -5.49 9.39
N TYR A 376 -7.96 -6.72 9.64
CA TYR A 376 -9.38 -7.08 9.71
C TYR A 376 -9.82 -7.43 11.14
N TYR A 377 -10.19 -6.43 11.92
CA TYR A 377 -10.49 -6.59 13.35
C TYR A 377 -11.95 -6.37 13.74
N PHE A 378 -12.88 -6.24 12.79
CA PHE A 378 -14.30 -6.17 13.09
C PHE A 378 -14.90 -7.58 13.09
N GLY A 379 -14.76 -8.25 14.23
CA GLY A 379 -15.29 -9.57 14.49
C GLY A 379 -16.78 -9.55 14.79
N HIS A 380 -17.44 -10.68 14.56
CA HIS A 380 -18.79 -10.91 15.08
C HIS A 380 -18.77 -10.97 16.62
N ASP A 381 -19.87 -10.64 17.29
CA ASP A 381 -20.02 -10.65 18.76
C ASP A 381 -19.78 -12.02 19.42
N ARG A 382 -19.85 -13.11 18.64
CA ARG A 382 -19.57 -14.50 19.07
C ARG A 382 -18.18 -14.97 18.64
N SER A 383 -17.37 -14.10 18.05
CA SER A 383 -16.03 -14.44 17.61
C SER A 383 -15.07 -14.48 18.80
N THR A 384 -14.30 -15.56 18.93
CA THR A 384 -13.25 -15.64 19.97
C THR A 384 -11.85 -15.38 19.44
N ASN A 385 -11.70 -15.33 18.11
CA ASN A 385 -10.42 -15.13 17.43
C ASN A 385 -10.23 -13.72 16.86
N ILE A 386 -11.34 -13.01 16.60
CA ILE A 386 -11.31 -11.66 16.05
C ILE A 386 -11.80 -10.67 17.12
N PRO A 387 -11.12 -9.53 17.33
CA PRO A 387 -11.53 -8.52 18.30
C PRO A 387 -13.01 -8.12 18.19
N ASN A 388 -13.67 -8.09 19.35
CA ASN A 388 -15.03 -7.58 19.55
C ASN A 388 -15.23 -7.33 21.07
N PRO A 389 -16.14 -6.45 21.52
CA PRO A 389 -17.00 -5.54 20.74
C PRO A 389 -16.18 -4.42 20.05
N ALA A 390 -16.85 -3.48 19.38
CA ALA A 390 -16.22 -2.44 18.55
C ALA A 390 -15.08 -1.67 19.25
N SER A 391 -15.21 -1.36 20.54
CA SER A 391 -14.15 -0.68 21.31
C SER A 391 -12.85 -1.49 21.40
N VAL A 392 -12.95 -2.83 21.50
CA VAL A 392 -11.79 -3.73 21.45
C VAL A 392 -11.23 -3.77 20.05
N SER A 393 -12.07 -3.87 19.02
CA SER A 393 -11.66 -3.82 17.60
C SER A 393 -10.88 -2.54 17.29
N GLN A 394 -11.39 -1.37 17.70
CA GLN A 394 -10.75 -0.09 17.51
C GLN A 394 -9.38 -0.05 18.21
N ARG A 395 -9.30 -0.50 19.47
CA ARG A 395 -8.05 -0.54 20.22
C ARG A 395 -6.99 -1.40 19.54
N GLU A 396 -7.36 -2.62 19.12
CA GLU A 396 -6.39 -3.51 18.47
C GLU A 396 -5.97 -3.01 17.09
N PHE A 397 -6.89 -2.39 16.34
CA PHE A 397 -6.59 -1.75 15.07
C PHE A 397 -5.57 -0.64 15.23
N ARG A 398 -5.77 0.24 16.24
CA ARG A 398 -4.82 1.30 16.57
C ARG A 398 -3.44 0.77 16.91
N HIS A 399 -3.35 -0.24 17.76
CA HIS A 399 -2.08 -0.81 18.19
C HIS A 399 -1.30 -1.42 17.01
N ALA A 400 -1.97 -2.24 16.19
CA ALA A 400 -1.35 -2.86 15.03
C ALA A 400 -0.89 -1.80 14.02
N LEU A 401 -1.76 -0.83 13.70
CA LEU A 401 -1.51 0.15 12.66
C LEU A 401 -0.49 1.22 13.06
N LYS A 402 -0.54 1.73 14.31
CA LYS A 402 0.51 2.61 14.85
C LYS A 402 1.84 1.89 14.83
N GLY A 403 1.84 0.59 15.17
CA GLY A 403 3.04 -0.23 15.18
C GLY A 403 3.66 -0.36 13.79
N MET A 404 2.84 -0.71 12.82
CA MET A 404 3.23 -0.83 11.41
C MET A 404 3.88 0.46 10.90
N ASN A 405 3.22 1.59 11.08
CA ASN A 405 3.71 2.87 10.57
C ASN A 405 5.00 3.34 11.27
N VAL A 406 5.18 3.03 12.57
CA VAL A 406 6.44 3.31 13.29
C VAL A 406 7.60 2.49 12.73
N VAL A 407 7.39 1.19 12.47
CA VAL A 407 8.44 0.35 11.87
C VAL A 407 8.74 0.82 10.45
N ALA A 408 7.72 1.11 9.64
CA ALA A 408 7.90 1.59 8.28
C ALA A 408 8.76 2.86 8.25
N ALA A 409 8.44 3.85 9.11
CA ALA A 409 9.21 5.09 9.21
C ALA A 409 10.67 4.85 9.63
N ARG A 410 10.93 3.97 10.61
CA ARG A 410 12.31 3.63 11.06
C ARG A 410 13.17 3.04 9.94
N HIS A 411 12.55 2.32 9.00
CA HIS A 411 13.24 1.66 7.89
C HIS A 411 13.12 2.43 6.56
N GLY A 412 12.62 3.67 6.57
CA GLY A 412 12.49 4.49 5.36
C GLY A 412 11.48 3.94 4.33
N LYS A 413 10.51 3.15 4.78
CA LYS A 413 9.48 2.52 3.94
C LYS A 413 8.14 3.22 4.12
N HIS A 414 7.25 3.02 3.15
CA HIS A 414 5.83 3.33 3.33
C HIS A 414 5.06 2.07 3.72
N SER A 415 4.01 2.26 4.51
CA SER A 415 3.04 1.21 4.78
C SER A 415 1.67 1.63 4.29
N TRP A 416 1.05 0.73 3.55
CA TRP A 416 -0.33 0.83 3.08
C TRP A 416 -1.22 -0.03 3.94
N LEU A 417 -2.44 0.45 4.14
CA LEU A 417 -3.48 -0.27 4.87
C LEU A 417 -4.38 -0.98 3.86
N MET A 418 -4.70 -2.24 4.16
CA MET A 418 -5.81 -2.96 3.56
C MET A 418 -6.92 -3.11 4.62
N PRO A 419 -7.88 -2.17 4.68
CA PRO A 419 -8.96 -2.19 5.66
C PRO A 419 -10.05 -3.20 5.31
N GLN A 420 -10.84 -3.56 6.31
CA GLN A 420 -11.94 -4.52 6.19
C GLN A 420 -13.15 -3.89 5.49
N MET A 421 -13.66 -4.58 4.48
CA MET A 421 -14.94 -4.34 3.79
C MET A 421 -15.53 -5.69 3.37
N PHE A 422 -15.76 -6.54 4.37
CA PHE A 422 -16.43 -7.83 4.19
C PHE A 422 -16.94 -8.39 5.52
N GLY A 423 -17.82 -9.39 5.43
CA GLY A 423 -18.15 -10.32 6.52
C GLY A 423 -18.00 -11.77 6.03
N ASP A 424 -17.79 -12.71 6.95
CA ASP A 424 -17.59 -14.12 6.60
C ASP A 424 -18.13 -15.07 7.67
N VAL A 425 -18.69 -16.18 7.20
CA VAL A 425 -19.27 -17.25 8.03
C VAL A 425 -18.63 -18.56 7.65
N TRP A 426 -18.04 -19.23 8.64
CA TRP A 426 -17.43 -20.53 8.49
C TRP A 426 -18.43 -21.62 8.84
N GLY A 427 -19.23 -22.00 7.87
CA GLY A 427 -20.24 -23.05 7.98
C GLY A 427 -21.39 -22.85 7.01
N ARG A 428 -22.43 -23.66 7.18
CA ARG A 428 -23.57 -23.70 6.26
C ARG A 428 -24.40 -22.43 6.37
N HIS A 429 -24.59 -21.76 5.24
CA HIS A 429 -25.38 -20.54 5.16
C HIS A 429 -25.93 -20.33 3.75
N TYR A 430 -27.00 -19.54 3.65
CA TYR A 430 -27.61 -19.14 2.39
C TYR A 430 -28.32 -17.79 2.53
N ARG A 431 -28.62 -17.14 1.41
CA ARG A 431 -29.31 -15.85 1.36
C ARG A 431 -30.81 -16.08 1.21
N ARG A 432 -31.58 -15.39 2.03
CA ARG A 432 -33.05 -15.35 2.00
C ARG A 432 -33.47 -13.88 2.02
N GLY A 433 -33.88 -13.35 0.87
CA GLY A 433 -34.15 -11.92 0.72
C GLY A 433 -32.89 -11.07 0.94
N ASP A 434 -32.99 -10.10 1.84
CA ASP A 434 -31.91 -9.19 2.23
C ASP A 434 -30.99 -9.76 3.33
N LYS A 435 -31.36 -10.87 3.95
CA LYS A 435 -30.62 -11.50 5.05
C LYS A 435 -29.83 -12.73 4.63
N MET A 436 -28.80 -13.03 5.41
CA MET A 436 -28.07 -14.29 5.37
C MET A 436 -28.53 -15.16 6.53
N VAL A 437 -29.00 -16.35 6.21
CA VAL A 437 -29.40 -17.38 7.16
C VAL A 437 -28.19 -18.28 7.43
N VAL A 438 -27.81 -18.40 8.69
CA VAL A 438 -26.71 -19.25 9.14
C VAL A 438 -27.27 -20.45 9.89
N GLU A 439 -26.96 -21.66 9.40
CA GLU A 439 -27.43 -22.90 10.00
C GLU A 439 -26.63 -23.23 11.28
N PRO A 440 -27.19 -24.08 12.18
CA PRO A 440 -26.46 -24.63 13.32
C PRO A 440 -25.13 -25.28 12.94
N GLY A 441 -24.15 -25.20 13.84
CA GLY A 441 -22.81 -25.76 13.67
C GLY A 441 -21.84 -24.86 12.89
N SER A 442 -22.22 -23.61 12.64
CA SER A 442 -21.43 -22.62 11.91
C SER A 442 -20.73 -21.64 12.84
N TYR A 443 -19.61 -21.08 12.39
CA TYR A 443 -18.85 -20.07 13.11
C TYR A 443 -19.03 -18.69 12.49
N LEU A 444 -19.46 -17.72 13.30
CA LEU A 444 -19.58 -16.31 12.92
C LEU A 444 -18.22 -15.62 13.09
N HIS A 445 -17.49 -15.46 11.99
CA HIS A 445 -16.08 -15.10 12.04
C HIS A 445 -15.88 -13.57 12.00
N TRP A 446 -16.06 -12.97 10.82
CA TRP A 446 -16.06 -11.52 10.61
C TRP A 446 -17.48 -11.04 10.32
N ARG A 447 -17.79 -9.83 10.75
CA ARG A 447 -19.01 -9.14 10.32
C ARG A 447 -18.67 -8.02 9.37
N MET A 448 -19.63 -7.62 8.55
CA MET A 448 -19.49 -6.41 7.75
C MET A 448 -19.31 -5.19 8.68
N PRO A 449 -18.33 -4.31 8.42
CA PRO A 449 -18.23 -3.04 9.12
C PRO A 449 -19.45 -2.15 8.83
N THR A 450 -19.84 -1.35 9.81
CA THR A 450 -20.87 -0.32 9.62
C THR A 450 -20.33 0.85 8.78
N ASP A 451 -21.21 1.75 8.36
CA ASP A 451 -20.83 3.00 7.68
C ASP A 451 -19.86 3.83 8.54
N ALA A 452 -20.12 3.94 9.85
CA ALA A 452 -19.26 4.68 10.77
C ALA A 452 -17.88 4.02 10.90
N GLU A 453 -17.83 2.68 11.01
CA GLU A 453 -16.57 1.94 11.07
C GLU A 453 -15.77 2.01 9.76
N THR A 454 -16.47 2.09 8.62
CA THR A 454 -15.85 2.30 7.32
C THR A 454 -15.14 3.64 7.25
N ARG A 455 -15.80 4.76 7.63
CA ARG A 455 -15.14 6.07 7.73
C ARG A 455 -13.99 6.04 8.72
N TRP A 456 -14.23 5.42 9.87
CA TRP A 456 -13.27 5.42 10.97
C TRP A 456 -11.96 4.74 10.57
N GLN A 457 -12.03 3.58 9.91
CA GLN A 457 -10.83 2.89 9.41
C GLN A 457 -9.97 3.78 8.49
N ILE A 458 -10.62 4.60 7.66
CA ILE A 458 -9.96 5.52 6.73
C ILE A 458 -9.28 6.64 7.50
N TRP A 459 -10.04 7.39 8.29
CA TRP A 459 -9.50 8.55 9.00
C TRP A 459 -8.47 8.17 10.07
N GLU A 460 -8.72 7.07 10.79
CA GLU A 460 -7.77 6.55 11.76
C GLU A 460 -6.50 6.04 11.07
N GLY A 461 -6.63 5.44 9.89
CA GLY A 461 -5.46 5.05 9.12
C GLY A 461 -4.60 6.23 8.67
N LEU A 462 -5.22 7.34 8.26
CA LEU A 462 -4.49 8.57 7.95
C LEU A 462 -3.82 9.14 9.21
N ARG A 463 -4.56 9.22 10.33
CA ARG A 463 -4.08 9.74 11.61
C ARG A 463 -2.88 8.96 12.15
N LEU A 464 -2.84 7.66 11.92
CA LEU A 464 -1.73 6.79 12.35
C LEU A 464 -0.57 6.72 11.34
N GLY A 465 -0.66 7.43 10.21
CA GLY A 465 0.45 7.64 9.28
C GLY A 465 0.43 6.80 8.02
N SER A 466 -0.61 5.99 7.77
CA SER A 466 -0.70 5.14 6.58
C SER A 466 -0.63 5.96 5.29
N LYS A 467 0.10 5.43 4.30
CA LYS A 467 0.46 6.11 3.05
C LYS A 467 -0.34 5.62 1.84
N GLY A 468 -1.43 4.92 2.08
CA GLY A 468 -2.27 4.30 1.07
C GLY A 468 -3.34 3.41 1.69
N MET A 469 -4.45 3.24 0.97
CA MET A 469 -5.62 2.48 1.38
C MET A 469 -6.20 1.70 0.22
N ILE A 470 -6.28 0.38 0.37
CA ILE A 470 -6.85 -0.53 -0.63
C ILE A 470 -7.81 -1.46 0.09
N PHE A 471 -9.12 -1.26 -0.04
CA PHE A 471 -10.10 -2.06 0.68
C PHE A 471 -10.18 -3.51 0.18
N TYR A 472 -10.20 -4.45 1.13
CA TYR A 472 -10.56 -5.84 0.85
C TYR A 472 -12.03 -6.05 1.25
N VAL A 473 -12.94 -6.37 0.34
CA VAL A 473 -12.75 -6.83 -1.05
C VAL A 473 -13.80 -6.24 -1.99
N LEU A 474 -13.50 -6.15 -3.30
CA LEU A 474 -14.44 -5.60 -4.27
C LEU A 474 -15.77 -6.35 -4.31
N TYR A 475 -15.73 -7.67 -4.48
CA TYR A 475 -16.93 -8.51 -4.53
C TYR A 475 -16.91 -9.60 -3.47
N PRO A 476 -18.06 -9.89 -2.84
CA PRO A 476 -18.22 -11.14 -2.10
C PRO A 476 -18.34 -12.32 -3.10
N PRO A 477 -18.19 -13.56 -2.63
CA PRO A 477 -18.64 -14.72 -3.40
C PRO A 477 -20.15 -14.61 -3.67
N ILE A 478 -20.63 -14.99 -4.86
CA ILE A 478 -22.07 -15.12 -5.15
C ILE A 478 -22.72 -15.97 -4.04
N PRO A 479 -23.82 -15.59 -3.38
CA PRO A 479 -24.42 -16.35 -2.27
C PRO A 479 -25.16 -17.63 -2.74
N LEU A 480 -25.43 -18.57 -1.82
CA LEU A 480 -26.40 -19.64 -2.09
C LEU A 480 -27.79 -19.06 -1.91
N PHE A 481 -28.73 -19.36 -2.81
CA PHE A 481 -30.12 -18.84 -2.72
C PHE A 481 -31.13 -19.85 -2.19
N LYS A 482 -30.65 -21.03 -1.79
CA LYS A 482 -31.45 -22.10 -1.20
C LYS A 482 -30.69 -22.76 -0.05
N PRO A 483 -31.39 -23.40 0.89
CA PRO A 483 -30.75 -24.14 1.97
C PRO A 483 -29.70 -25.14 1.42
N PRO A 484 -28.52 -25.25 2.06
CA PRO A 484 -27.52 -26.26 1.73
C PRO A 484 -28.06 -27.69 1.61
N ALA A 485 -29.08 -28.07 2.40
CA ALA A 485 -29.73 -29.38 2.31
C ALA A 485 -30.50 -29.61 0.99
N GLU A 486 -30.85 -28.56 0.26
CA GLU A 486 -31.57 -28.60 -1.03
C GLU A 486 -30.63 -28.44 -2.25
N VAL A 487 -29.33 -28.38 -2.00
CA VAL A 487 -28.31 -28.39 -3.06
C VAL A 487 -28.15 -29.81 -3.59
N ALA A 488 -28.30 -29.99 -4.91
CA ALA A 488 -28.15 -31.29 -5.52
C ALA A 488 -26.68 -31.74 -5.49
N PRO A 489 -26.36 -33.00 -5.16
CA PRO A 489 -24.97 -33.47 -4.99
C PRO A 489 -24.05 -33.23 -6.19
N ASP A 490 -24.59 -33.29 -7.40
CA ASP A 490 -23.82 -33.14 -8.64
C ASP A 490 -23.84 -31.71 -9.21
N SER A 491 -24.40 -30.73 -8.49
CA SER A 491 -24.48 -29.34 -8.97
C SER A 491 -23.17 -28.57 -8.71
N PRO A 492 -22.88 -27.50 -9.47
CA PRO A 492 -21.73 -26.63 -9.22
C PRO A 492 -21.68 -26.08 -7.79
N GLU A 493 -22.85 -25.86 -7.17
CA GLU A 493 -23.00 -25.38 -5.80
C GLU A 493 -22.62 -26.42 -4.73
N ALA A 494 -22.65 -27.72 -5.03
CA ALA A 494 -22.29 -28.76 -4.06
C ALA A 494 -20.85 -28.60 -3.55
N LYS A 495 -19.90 -28.27 -4.45
CA LYS A 495 -18.50 -27.97 -4.08
C LYS A 495 -18.38 -26.79 -3.11
N ARG A 496 -19.35 -25.89 -3.10
CA ARG A 496 -19.38 -24.77 -2.15
C ARG A 496 -19.86 -25.23 -0.79
N VAL A 497 -20.90 -26.06 -0.72
CA VAL A 497 -21.36 -26.66 0.53
C VAL A 497 -20.23 -27.47 1.17
N GLU A 498 -19.46 -28.23 0.38
CA GLU A 498 -18.26 -28.91 0.88
C GLU A 498 -17.22 -27.96 1.48
N ARG A 499 -16.98 -26.79 0.84
CA ARG A 499 -16.06 -25.77 1.38
C ARG A 499 -16.58 -25.20 2.71
N MET A 500 -17.88 -24.93 2.80
CA MET A 500 -18.52 -24.48 4.05
C MET A 500 -18.32 -25.51 5.17
N ASP A 501 -18.56 -26.79 4.87
CA ASP A 501 -18.40 -27.88 5.84
C ASP A 501 -16.94 -28.03 6.31
N ARG A 502 -15.97 -27.89 5.40
CA ARG A 502 -14.53 -27.88 5.75
C ARG A 502 -14.15 -26.69 6.64
N ALA A 503 -14.68 -25.50 6.35
CA ALA A 503 -14.43 -24.31 7.17
C ALA A 503 -15.02 -24.46 8.58
N ALA A 504 -16.25 -24.95 8.69
CA ALA A 504 -16.89 -25.24 9.98
C ALA A 504 -16.12 -26.33 10.76
N ALA A 505 -15.63 -27.39 10.09
CA ALA A 505 -14.81 -28.41 10.72
C ALA A 505 -13.50 -27.83 11.27
N SER A 506 -12.90 -26.88 10.56
CA SER A 506 -11.70 -26.17 11.01
C SER A 506 -12.00 -25.33 12.27
N ALA A 507 -13.08 -24.56 12.26
CA ALA A 507 -13.52 -23.79 13.44
C ALA A 507 -13.82 -24.69 14.65
N ARG A 508 -14.47 -25.84 14.43
CA ARG A 508 -14.75 -26.85 15.48
C ARG A 508 -13.50 -27.38 16.18
N SER A 509 -12.36 -27.40 15.48
CA SER A 509 -11.10 -27.87 16.07
C SER A 509 -10.53 -26.90 17.12
N TRP A 510 -11.03 -25.67 17.18
CA TRP A 510 -10.54 -24.65 18.09
C TRP A 510 -11.22 -24.77 19.45
N ARG A 511 -10.46 -25.14 20.49
CA ARG A 511 -10.93 -25.52 21.84
C ARG A 511 -11.93 -24.57 22.53
N LYS A 512 -12.07 -23.33 22.09
CA LYS A 512 -12.90 -22.30 22.74
C LYS A 512 -13.86 -21.58 21.79
N GLN A 513 -13.97 -22.01 20.53
CA GLN A 513 -14.80 -21.31 19.56
C GLN A 513 -16.27 -21.77 19.66
N PRO A 514 -17.21 -20.91 20.14
CA PRO A 514 -18.63 -21.22 20.06
C PRO A 514 -19.09 -21.31 18.60
N LEU A 515 -19.95 -22.28 18.33
CA LEU A 515 -20.70 -22.39 17.07
C LEU A 515 -22.15 -22.00 17.30
N THR A 516 -22.87 -21.70 16.22
CA THR A 516 -24.31 -21.52 16.26
C THR A 516 -25.01 -22.80 16.72
N GLU A 517 -25.90 -22.68 17.71
CA GLU A 517 -26.73 -23.79 18.18
C GLU A 517 -28.07 -23.86 17.46
N THR A 518 -28.56 -22.70 17.02
CA THR A 518 -29.82 -22.52 16.29
C THR A 518 -29.54 -21.83 14.96
N GLU A 519 -30.52 -21.89 14.07
CA GLU A 519 -30.56 -21.00 12.91
C GLU A 519 -30.60 -19.54 13.39
N ILE A 520 -29.85 -18.68 12.72
CA ILE A 520 -29.87 -17.23 12.95
C ILE A 520 -29.87 -16.48 11.62
N GLU A 521 -30.47 -15.29 11.62
CA GLU A 521 -30.41 -14.35 10.50
C GLU A 521 -29.45 -13.21 10.84
N ILE A 522 -28.57 -12.89 9.90
CA ILE A 522 -27.61 -11.79 10.01
C ILE A 522 -27.62 -10.95 8.73
N ASP A 523 -27.06 -9.74 8.82
CA ASP A 523 -26.76 -8.96 7.61
C ASP A 523 -25.67 -9.68 6.79
N PRO A 524 -25.82 -9.73 5.45
CA PRO A 524 -24.88 -10.44 4.60
C PRO A 524 -23.48 -9.80 4.65
N GLY A 525 -22.45 -10.64 4.62
CA GLY A 525 -21.09 -10.20 4.32
C GLY A 525 -21.02 -9.84 2.84
N GLU A 526 -20.99 -8.54 2.54
CA GLU A 526 -20.84 -8.03 1.18
C GLU A 526 -19.37 -7.68 0.89
N GLY A 527 -19.11 -7.01 -0.23
CA GLY A 527 -17.83 -6.34 -0.51
C GLY A 527 -18.02 -4.82 -0.56
N VAL A 528 -17.13 -4.15 -1.27
CA VAL A 528 -17.37 -2.76 -1.74
C VAL A 528 -18.59 -2.74 -2.66
N LEU A 529 -18.78 -3.79 -3.47
CA LEU A 529 -19.96 -4.00 -4.30
C LEU A 529 -20.72 -5.24 -3.82
N GLN A 530 -22.05 -5.22 -4.00
CA GLN A 530 -22.92 -6.38 -3.86
C GLN A 530 -22.67 -7.37 -5.03
N PRO A 531 -23.16 -8.62 -4.91
CA PRO A 531 -23.24 -9.54 -6.05
C PRO A 531 -23.87 -8.86 -7.27
N GLY A 532 -23.19 -8.92 -8.40
CA GLY A 532 -23.64 -8.26 -9.64
C GLY A 532 -23.27 -6.77 -9.76
N GLY A 533 -22.41 -6.23 -8.89
CA GLY A 533 -21.75 -4.95 -9.13
C GLY A 533 -22.46 -3.69 -8.62
N LYS A 534 -23.55 -3.82 -7.87
CA LYS A 534 -24.21 -2.66 -7.26
C LYS A 534 -23.42 -2.10 -6.06
N PRO A 535 -23.19 -0.78 -5.96
CA PRO A 535 -22.57 -0.16 -4.79
C PRO A 535 -23.27 -0.48 -3.47
N THR A 536 -22.48 -0.76 -2.42
CA THR A 536 -22.97 -0.84 -1.03
C THR A 536 -23.04 0.55 -0.39
N PRO A 537 -23.80 0.73 0.71
CA PRO A 537 -23.76 1.97 1.50
C PRO A 537 -22.33 2.33 1.96
N GLN A 538 -21.54 1.32 2.34
CA GLN A 538 -20.16 1.49 2.74
C GLN A 538 -19.27 1.99 1.59
N MET A 539 -19.55 1.64 0.33
CA MET A 539 -18.83 2.21 -0.82
C MET A 539 -19.08 3.71 -0.98
N ALA A 540 -20.32 4.17 -0.78
CA ALA A 540 -20.63 5.59 -0.86
C ALA A 540 -19.82 6.37 0.19
N VAL A 541 -19.82 5.85 1.41
CA VAL A 541 -19.09 6.41 2.55
C VAL A 541 -17.57 6.38 2.36
N MET A 542 -17.03 5.29 1.80
CA MET A 542 -15.64 5.20 1.39
C MET A 542 -15.29 6.25 0.32
N GLY A 543 -16.16 6.39 -0.69
CA GLY A 543 -15.97 7.33 -1.80
C GLY A 543 -15.93 8.78 -1.33
N ASP A 544 -16.79 9.16 -0.39
CA ASP A 544 -16.81 10.51 0.19
C ASP A 544 -15.50 10.86 0.91
N ALA A 545 -14.95 9.92 1.68
CA ALA A 545 -13.65 10.11 2.34
C ALA A 545 -12.50 10.13 1.32
N PHE A 546 -12.53 9.24 0.32
CA PHE A 546 -11.54 9.20 -0.76
C PHE A 546 -11.54 10.48 -1.59
N ARG A 547 -12.69 11.11 -1.82
CA ARG A 547 -12.78 12.42 -2.49
C ARG A 547 -11.90 13.46 -1.84
N VAL A 548 -11.94 13.55 -0.51
CA VAL A 548 -11.15 14.50 0.28
C VAL A 548 -9.67 14.14 0.22
N ILE A 549 -9.33 12.87 0.46
CA ILE A 549 -7.95 12.38 0.40
C ILE A 549 -7.31 12.67 -0.95
N ARG A 550 -8.08 12.46 -2.03
CA ARG A 550 -7.63 12.61 -3.41
C ARG A 550 -7.24 14.05 -3.78
N GLN A 551 -7.74 15.05 -3.06
CA GLN A 551 -7.37 16.46 -3.25
C GLN A 551 -6.00 16.78 -2.65
N HIS A 552 -5.52 15.94 -1.72
CA HIS A 552 -4.32 16.17 -0.92
C HIS A 552 -3.34 14.98 -0.97
N ASP A 553 -3.39 14.16 -2.01
CA ASP A 553 -2.65 12.89 -2.10
C ASP A 553 -1.12 13.07 -2.03
N ASN A 554 -0.57 14.07 -2.73
CA ASN A 554 0.86 14.40 -2.69
C ASN A 554 1.31 14.77 -1.27
N LEU A 555 0.57 15.66 -0.63
CA LEU A 555 0.81 16.09 0.75
C LEU A 555 0.72 14.90 1.71
N LEU A 556 -0.32 14.08 1.59
CA LEU A 556 -0.49 12.89 2.44
C LEU A 556 0.64 11.88 2.20
N THR A 557 1.10 11.71 0.97
CA THR A 557 2.21 10.81 0.63
C THR A 557 3.51 11.24 1.28
N ARG A 558 3.80 12.54 1.34
CA ARG A 558 5.08 13.06 1.87
C ARG A 558 5.08 13.35 3.37
N ARG A 559 3.90 13.52 3.98
CA ARG A 559 3.78 13.93 5.39
C ARG A 559 4.63 13.10 6.35
N ARG A 560 5.25 13.73 7.33
CA ARG A 560 5.96 13.02 8.42
C ARG A 560 5.31 13.39 9.74
N ALA A 561 5.40 12.50 10.72
CA ALA A 561 4.96 12.84 12.07
C ALA A 561 5.72 14.09 12.53
N ALA A 562 5.01 15.08 13.05
CA ALA A 562 5.65 16.29 13.54
C ALA A 562 6.43 15.99 14.83
N ASP A 563 7.59 16.62 14.99
CA ASP A 563 8.42 16.49 16.20
C ASP A 563 7.71 17.03 17.45
N PHE A 564 6.88 18.06 17.27
CA PHE A 564 5.98 18.54 18.31
C PHE A 564 4.55 18.72 17.75
N PRO A 565 3.54 18.23 18.48
CA PRO A 565 2.13 18.37 18.11
C PRO A 565 1.61 19.80 18.30
N VAL A 566 0.62 20.19 17.50
CA VAL A 566 -0.08 21.50 17.62
C VAL A 566 -1.60 21.35 17.66
N PHE A 567 -2.12 20.17 17.37
CA PHE A 567 -3.54 19.85 17.50
C PHE A 567 -3.68 18.85 18.64
N PHE A 568 -4.57 19.14 19.60
CA PHE A 568 -4.81 18.28 20.74
C PHE A 568 -6.31 18.02 20.93
N ALA A 569 -6.62 16.84 21.45
CA ALA A 569 -7.99 16.50 21.80
C ALA A 569 -8.40 17.24 23.08
N SER A 570 -9.67 17.65 23.17
CA SER A 570 -10.27 18.15 24.40
C SER A 570 -10.92 17.05 25.25
N ASP A 571 -11.07 15.84 24.71
CA ASP A 571 -11.84 14.76 25.30
C ASP A 571 -11.32 13.38 24.82
N PRO A 572 -11.62 12.28 25.54
CA PRO A 572 -11.08 10.96 25.24
C PRO A 572 -11.69 10.26 24.00
N GLU A 573 -12.78 10.76 23.44
CA GLU A 573 -13.38 10.20 22.21
C GLU A 573 -12.89 10.91 20.94
N THR A 574 -12.03 11.92 21.08
CA THR A 574 -11.40 12.64 19.98
C THR A 574 -9.94 12.21 19.85
N GLU A 575 -9.57 11.72 18.68
CA GLU A 575 -8.18 11.32 18.40
C GLU A 575 -7.54 12.32 17.46
N VAL A 576 -6.29 12.69 17.74
CA VAL A 576 -5.59 13.72 16.96
C VAL A 576 -4.16 13.26 16.65
N ALA A 577 -3.65 13.67 15.49
CA ALA A 577 -2.23 13.60 15.18
C ALA A 577 -1.81 14.85 14.40
N THR A 578 -0.55 15.26 14.60
CA THR A 578 0.07 16.37 13.89
C THR A 578 1.18 15.87 12.98
N PHE A 579 1.22 16.40 11.76
CA PHE A 579 2.19 16.09 10.73
C PHE A 579 2.82 17.36 10.17
N VAL A 580 3.94 17.18 9.47
CA VAL A 580 4.64 18.21 8.69
C VAL A 580 4.80 17.72 7.24
N ASP A 581 4.69 18.62 6.27
CA ASP A 581 5.17 18.40 4.91
C ASP A 581 6.54 19.06 4.77
N GLU A 582 7.53 18.35 4.22
CA GLU A 582 8.90 18.88 4.09
C GLU A 582 8.96 20.04 3.09
N GLU A 583 8.01 20.11 2.16
CA GLU A 583 7.89 21.23 1.21
C GLU A 583 7.28 22.49 1.85
N GLN A 584 6.61 22.36 3.02
CA GLN A 584 5.93 23.45 3.73
C GLN A 584 6.21 23.35 5.25
N PRO A 585 7.48 23.44 5.68
CA PRO A 585 7.90 23.20 7.07
C PRO A 585 7.36 24.23 8.08
N GLU A 586 6.92 25.39 7.60
CA GLU A 586 6.27 26.45 8.38
C GLU A 586 4.82 26.12 8.77
N LEU A 587 4.20 25.14 8.10
CA LEU A 587 2.82 24.72 8.36
C LEU A 587 2.77 23.46 9.22
N ARG A 588 1.62 23.21 9.82
CA ARG A 588 1.30 21.94 10.46
C ARG A 588 0.00 21.39 9.93
N LEU A 589 -0.02 20.08 9.74
CA LEU A 589 -1.17 19.34 9.25
C LEU A 589 -1.76 18.54 10.41
N GLY A 590 -3.05 18.70 10.66
CA GLY A 590 -3.78 17.98 11.71
C GLY A 590 -4.67 16.93 11.09
N ILE A 591 -4.74 15.75 11.69
CA ILE A 591 -5.81 14.79 11.40
C ILE A 591 -6.57 14.57 12.70
N VAL A 592 -7.86 14.90 12.69
CA VAL A 592 -8.77 14.76 13.82
C VAL A 592 -9.81 13.73 13.48
N VAL A 593 -10.08 12.81 14.41
CA VAL A 593 -10.99 11.68 14.20
C VAL A 593 -11.97 11.58 15.36
N ASN A 594 -13.26 11.48 15.04
CA ASN A 594 -14.29 11.13 16.00
C ASN A 594 -14.27 9.61 16.23
N SER A 595 -13.81 9.18 17.41
CA SER A 595 -13.77 7.76 17.77
C SER A 595 -15.13 7.19 18.15
N ASN A 596 -16.11 8.05 18.41
CA ASN A 596 -17.49 7.64 18.67
C ASN A 596 -18.11 7.14 17.36
N LEU A 597 -18.53 5.87 17.34
CA LEU A 597 -19.11 5.21 16.18
C LEU A 597 -20.64 5.28 16.15
N GLU A 598 -21.27 5.90 17.15
CA GLU A 598 -22.72 5.92 17.32
C GLU A 598 -23.33 7.28 16.96
N SER A 599 -22.61 8.38 17.20
CA SER A 599 -23.19 9.72 17.11
C SER A 599 -22.27 10.77 16.47
N THR A 600 -22.92 11.74 15.85
CA THR A 600 -22.31 13.01 15.44
C THR A 600 -21.99 13.86 16.67
N ARG A 601 -20.80 14.46 16.71
CA ARG A 601 -20.31 15.21 17.87
C ARG A 601 -19.80 16.60 17.48
N GLN A 602 -19.94 17.55 18.41
CA GLN A 602 -19.16 18.79 18.39
C GLN A 602 -17.81 18.49 19.02
N VAL A 603 -16.76 18.55 18.22
CA VAL A 603 -15.40 18.23 18.59
C VAL A 603 -14.63 19.53 18.77
N GLN A 604 -14.12 19.75 19.97
CA GLN A 604 -13.21 20.85 20.25
C GLN A 604 -11.76 20.38 20.04
N VAL A 605 -11.00 21.14 19.27
CA VAL A 605 -9.56 20.89 19.07
C VAL A 605 -8.80 22.00 19.74
N LEU A 606 -7.97 21.65 20.72
CA LEU A 606 -7.12 22.59 21.43
C LEU A 606 -5.87 22.88 20.59
N LEU A 607 -5.45 24.14 20.64
CA LEU A 607 -4.39 24.72 19.84
C LEU A 607 -3.45 25.55 20.75
N PRO A 608 -2.13 25.54 20.51
CA PRO A 608 -1.20 26.47 21.14
C PRO A 608 -1.56 27.94 20.86
N PRO A 609 -1.20 28.88 21.75
CA PRO A 609 -1.59 30.29 21.63
C PRO A 609 -1.02 31.01 20.39
N ASN A 610 0.10 30.54 19.82
CA ASN A 610 0.72 31.12 18.63
C ASN A 610 0.10 30.69 17.30
N VAL A 611 -0.91 29.81 17.30
CA VAL A 611 -1.65 29.47 16.08
C VAL A 611 -2.50 30.68 15.67
N SER A 612 -2.25 31.24 14.49
CA SER A 612 -2.99 32.41 14.01
C SER A 612 -4.19 32.05 13.16
N ARG A 613 -4.15 30.87 12.54
CA ARG A 613 -5.14 30.46 11.54
C ARG A 613 -5.22 28.95 11.48
N VAL A 614 -6.44 28.43 11.35
CA VAL A 614 -6.70 27.01 11.08
C VAL A 614 -7.67 26.90 9.91
N VAL A 615 -7.33 26.08 8.93
CA VAL A 615 -8.16 25.80 7.75
C VAL A 615 -8.56 24.33 7.76
N ASP A 616 -9.86 24.07 7.60
CA ASP A 616 -10.39 22.75 7.27
C ASP A 616 -10.13 22.45 5.79
N LEU A 617 -9.21 21.53 5.52
CA LEU A 617 -8.82 21.14 4.17
C LEU A 617 -9.86 20.25 3.47
N ASN A 618 -10.88 19.75 4.17
CA ASN A 618 -11.97 18.99 3.55
C ASN A 618 -12.90 19.89 2.73
N ASN A 619 -13.04 21.16 3.13
CA ASN A 619 -13.97 22.13 2.51
C ASN A 619 -13.34 23.51 2.22
N GLY A 620 -12.08 23.74 2.59
CA GLY A 620 -11.34 24.97 2.39
C GLY A 620 -11.74 26.12 3.31
N ARG A 621 -12.53 25.87 4.36
CA ARG A 621 -13.03 26.92 5.26
C ARG A 621 -12.06 27.19 6.39
N GLU A 622 -11.87 28.46 6.69
CA GLU A 622 -11.17 28.89 7.90
C GLU A 622 -12.06 28.68 9.13
N LEU A 623 -11.48 28.12 10.19
CA LEU A 623 -12.18 27.85 11.43
C LEU A 623 -11.96 29.02 12.40
N ALA A 624 -13.04 29.42 13.07
CA ALA A 624 -12.95 30.41 14.13
C ALA A 624 -12.11 29.85 15.31
N ILE A 625 -11.12 30.64 15.74
CA ILE A 625 -10.30 30.34 16.90
C ILE A 625 -10.78 31.19 18.07
N ALA A 626 -11.06 30.56 19.20
CA ALA A 626 -11.51 31.21 20.42
C ALA A 626 -10.64 30.79 21.61
N ALA A 627 -10.63 31.60 22.67
CA ALA A 627 -9.96 31.23 23.91
C ALA A 627 -10.57 29.94 24.49
N ALA A 628 -9.72 29.04 24.99
CA ALA A 628 -10.10 27.82 25.68
C ALA A 628 -9.44 27.78 27.07
N THR A 629 -9.43 26.62 27.72
CA THR A 629 -8.74 26.45 29.01
C THR A 629 -7.29 26.92 28.88
N PRO A 630 -6.85 27.95 29.64
CA PRO A 630 -5.50 28.47 29.51
C PRO A 630 -4.45 27.36 29.69
N PRO A 631 -3.39 27.34 28.88
CA PRO A 631 -2.94 28.37 27.92
C PRO A 631 -3.46 28.17 26.48
N PHE A 632 -4.47 27.33 26.26
CA PHE A 632 -4.92 26.97 24.92
C PHE A 632 -5.93 27.97 24.34
N GLN A 633 -5.94 28.02 23.02
CA GLN A 633 -7.10 28.42 22.24
C GLN A 633 -7.70 27.17 21.57
N ALA A 634 -8.85 27.29 20.94
CA ALA A 634 -9.50 26.15 20.30
C ALA A 634 -10.33 26.55 19.08
N CYS A 635 -10.52 25.58 18.20
CA CYS A 635 -11.54 25.60 17.16
C CYS A 635 -12.57 24.50 17.39
N GLN A 636 -13.76 24.67 16.80
CA GLN A 636 -14.87 23.72 16.90
C GLN A 636 -15.14 23.07 15.54
N LEU A 637 -15.47 21.79 15.56
CA LEU A 637 -15.78 20.97 14.40
C LEU A 637 -17.06 20.17 14.65
N THR A 638 -17.85 19.93 13.61
CA THR A 638 -18.94 18.95 13.68
C THR A 638 -18.52 17.72 12.89
N LEU A 639 -18.29 16.59 13.58
CA LEU A 639 -17.86 15.34 12.95
C LEU A 639 -18.94 14.26 13.14
N ALA A 640 -19.31 13.60 12.05
CA ALA A 640 -20.21 12.45 12.11
C ALA A 640 -19.56 11.26 12.83
N ALA A 641 -20.36 10.23 13.13
CA ALA A 641 -19.86 9.00 13.71
C ALA A 641 -18.74 8.37 12.86
N GLY A 642 -17.57 8.14 13.47
CA GLY A 642 -16.37 7.60 12.82
C GLY A 642 -15.70 8.53 11.81
N ASP A 643 -16.16 9.77 11.65
CA ASP A 643 -15.63 10.69 10.64
C ASP A 643 -14.37 11.41 11.10
N GLY A 644 -13.72 12.13 10.19
CA GLY A 644 -12.51 12.88 10.47
C GLY A 644 -12.31 14.07 9.54
N VAL A 645 -11.30 14.87 9.87
CA VAL A 645 -10.96 16.08 9.14
C VAL A 645 -9.46 16.26 9.03
N LEU A 646 -9.03 16.75 7.87
CA LEU A 646 -7.68 17.25 7.64
C LEU A 646 -7.66 18.75 7.91
N LEU A 647 -6.79 19.17 8.83
CA LEU A 647 -6.60 20.57 9.20
C LEU A 647 -5.23 21.06 8.75
N GLN A 648 -5.12 22.36 8.51
CA GLN A 648 -3.85 23.06 8.33
C GLN A 648 -3.78 24.23 9.31
N ALA A 649 -2.67 24.36 10.02
CA ALA A 649 -2.41 25.48 10.93
C ALA A 649 -1.28 26.36 10.41
N GLU A 650 -1.49 27.67 10.52
CA GLU A 650 -0.47 28.71 10.36
C GLU A 650 -0.20 29.37 11.72
N PHE A 651 0.98 29.97 11.85
CA PHE A 651 1.50 30.48 13.11
C PHE A 651 1.85 31.95 13.01
N VAL A 652 1.67 32.67 14.11
CA VAL A 652 2.16 34.05 14.25
C VAL A 652 3.67 34.07 14.00
N ARG A 653 4.11 34.98 13.13
CA ARG A 653 5.51 35.10 12.68
C ARG A 653 6.09 33.81 12.08
N GLN A 654 5.24 32.91 11.55
CA GLN A 654 5.64 31.61 10.97
C GLN A 654 6.47 30.74 11.94
N ASN A 655 6.30 30.92 13.25
CA ASN A 655 7.05 30.18 14.25
C ASN A 655 6.15 29.20 14.99
N PRO A 656 6.14 27.90 14.62
CA PRO A 656 5.31 26.89 15.27
C PRO A 656 5.75 26.56 16.70
N GLY A 657 6.99 26.88 17.08
CA GLY A 657 7.61 26.48 18.35
C GLY A 657 8.86 25.63 18.14
N ALA A 658 9.45 25.16 19.25
CA ALA A 658 10.69 24.38 19.24
C ALA A 658 10.59 23.17 20.18
N MET A 659 10.91 21.97 19.68
CA MET A 659 11.09 20.79 20.51
C MET A 659 12.41 20.89 21.26
N PHE A 660 12.37 20.65 22.57
CA PHE A 660 13.55 20.75 23.45
C PHE A 660 14.02 19.39 23.93
N PHE A 661 13.06 18.55 24.30
CA PHE A 661 13.35 17.25 24.87
C PHE A 661 12.41 16.23 24.27
N ARG A 662 12.97 15.09 23.92
CA ARG A 662 12.22 13.90 23.57
C ARG A 662 12.98 12.68 24.03
N GLU A 663 12.30 11.85 24.80
CA GLU A 663 12.76 10.52 25.17
C GLU A 663 11.77 9.49 24.64
N ASN A 664 12.24 8.68 23.69
CA ASN A 664 11.53 7.51 23.20
C ASN A 664 12.24 6.28 23.76
N PHE A 665 11.56 5.56 24.63
CA PHE A 665 12.10 4.40 25.36
C PHE A 665 12.40 3.18 24.48
N ALA A 666 12.35 3.32 23.15
CA ALA A 666 12.77 2.29 22.19
C ALA A 666 14.28 2.06 22.10
N GLN A 667 15.10 2.93 22.70
CA GLN A 667 16.55 2.70 22.84
C GLN A 667 16.81 1.84 24.08
N HIS A 668 17.67 0.82 23.98
CA HIS A 668 17.81 -0.18 25.03
C HIS A 668 18.67 0.27 26.22
N ASP A 669 19.71 1.08 25.99
CA ASP A 669 20.79 1.26 26.98
C ASP A 669 21.12 2.72 27.30
N GLN A 670 20.59 3.69 26.56
CA GLN A 670 20.87 5.11 26.74
C GLN A 670 19.58 5.90 26.74
N HIS A 671 19.27 6.51 27.89
CA HIS A 671 18.11 7.37 28.07
C HIS A 671 18.56 8.74 28.51
N LYS A 672 17.88 9.78 28.01
CA LYS A 672 18.09 11.16 28.45
C LYS A 672 17.44 11.44 29.81
N VAL A 673 16.62 10.51 30.29
CA VAL A 673 16.02 10.53 31.63
C VAL A 673 16.80 9.64 32.58
N LYS A 674 16.70 9.93 33.88
CA LYS A 674 17.23 9.07 34.92
C LYS A 674 16.16 8.07 35.33
N LEU A 675 16.27 6.86 34.79
CA LEU A 675 15.40 5.73 35.16
C LEU A 675 15.74 5.27 36.58
N ASN A 676 14.71 4.96 37.37
CA ASN A 676 14.88 4.29 38.65
C ASN A 676 14.89 2.77 38.45
N THR A 677 16.05 2.24 38.08
CA THR A 677 16.26 0.83 37.68
C THR A 677 15.83 -0.19 38.73
N ASP A 678 15.73 0.20 40.00
CA ASP A 678 15.27 -0.67 41.10
C ASP A 678 13.75 -0.91 41.09
N SER A 679 13.00 -0.12 40.30
CA SER A 679 11.53 -0.10 40.36
C SER A 679 10.87 -0.15 38.98
N VAL A 680 11.65 -0.17 37.89
CA VAL A 680 11.12 -0.15 36.53
C VAL A 680 11.76 -1.20 35.64
N SER A 681 11.03 -1.59 34.61
CA SER A 681 11.57 -2.33 33.47
C SER A 681 11.16 -1.64 32.18
N ILE A 682 12.02 -1.75 31.16
CA ILE A 682 11.66 -1.39 29.80
C ILE A 682 11.10 -2.65 29.16
N ALA A 683 9.81 -2.62 28.86
CA ALA A 683 9.10 -3.74 28.26
C ALA A 683 8.77 -3.43 26.81
N ARG A 684 9.02 -4.42 25.95
CA ARG A 684 8.55 -4.43 24.58
C ARG A 684 7.05 -4.74 24.57
N PHE A 685 6.26 -4.00 23.79
CA PHE A 685 4.82 -4.23 23.70
C PHE A 685 4.27 -3.97 22.30
N GLY A 686 3.04 -4.46 22.11
CA GLY A 686 2.26 -4.38 20.88
C GLY A 686 1.25 -5.52 20.84
N ASN A 687 0.72 -5.85 19.66
CA ASN A 687 -0.26 -6.93 19.53
C ASN A 687 -0.18 -7.65 18.17
N PHE A 688 -0.73 -8.86 18.10
CA PHE A 688 -0.90 -9.67 16.89
C PHE A 688 0.38 -9.80 16.06
N GLY A 689 1.52 -10.04 16.71
CA GLY A 689 2.83 -10.18 16.03
C GLY A 689 3.56 -8.87 15.74
N MET A 690 2.94 -7.72 16.02
CA MET A 690 3.56 -6.40 15.92
C MET A 690 3.97 -5.92 17.31
N PHE A 691 5.26 -5.88 17.62
CA PHE A 691 5.75 -5.41 18.92
C PHE A 691 6.78 -4.28 18.79
N PRO A 692 6.55 -3.20 18.04
CA PRO A 692 7.62 -2.25 17.73
C PRO A 692 7.87 -1.22 18.84
N PHE A 693 7.05 -1.25 19.88
CA PHE A 693 7.09 -0.28 20.94
C PHE A 693 7.84 -0.80 22.15
N TYR A 694 8.43 0.14 22.85
CA TYR A 694 9.02 -0.06 24.15
C TYR A 694 8.45 0.99 25.08
N GLY A 695 8.34 0.64 26.35
CA GLY A 695 7.95 1.62 27.34
C GLY A 695 8.38 1.23 28.73
N VAL A 696 8.41 2.23 29.58
CA VAL A 696 8.68 2.07 31.01
C VAL A 696 7.42 1.51 31.65
N SER A 697 7.58 0.38 32.34
CA SER A 697 6.56 -0.21 33.20
C SER A 697 7.11 -0.39 34.61
N LEU A 698 6.23 -0.28 35.59
CA LEU A 698 6.58 -0.43 37.00
C LEU A 698 6.74 -1.92 37.36
N THR A 699 7.80 -2.25 38.10
CA THR A 699 8.08 -3.60 38.64
C THR A 699 8.15 -3.62 40.18
N GLY A 700 8.23 -2.45 40.82
CA GLY A 700 8.37 -2.29 42.28
C GLY A 700 7.14 -1.69 42.97
N SER A 701 7.35 -1.08 44.15
CA SER A 701 6.28 -0.56 45.03
C SER A 701 5.56 0.70 44.51
N GLY A 702 6.11 1.39 43.51
CA GLY A 702 5.57 2.67 43.01
C GLY A 702 5.79 3.87 43.93
N GLU A 703 6.51 3.71 45.06
CA GLU A 703 6.78 4.77 46.03
C GLU A 703 7.83 5.78 45.55
N LYS A 704 8.70 5.36 44.63
CA LYS A 704 9.72 6.20 44.01
C LYS A 704 9.30 6.56 42.58
N PRO A 705 9.77 7.69 42.02
CA PRO A 705 9.51 8.00 40.63
C PRO A 705 10.07 6.89 39.73
N VAL A 706 9.31 6.54 38.69
CA VAL A 706 9.75 5.59 37.65
C VAL A 706 10.91 6.16 36.85
N PHE A 707 10.90 7.48 36.60
CA PHE A 707 12.04 8.21 36.09
C PHE A 707 11.96 9.70 36.44
N THR A 708 13.10 10.39 36.36
CA THR A 708 13.20 11.83 36.51
C THR A 708 13.85 12.49 35.30
N ILE A 709 13.41 13.71 35.00
CA ILE A 709 14.03 14.60 34.01
C ILE A 709 14.65 15.75 34.79
N GLU A 710 15.98 15.75 34.95
CA GLU A 710 16.72 16.69 35.77
C GLU A 710 17.31 17.84 34.93
N ASN A 711 17.67 18.95 35.58
CA ASN A 711 18.33 20.12 34.96
C ASN A 711 17.53 20.78 33.82
N LEU A 712 16.19 20.74 33.87
CA LEU A 712 15.36 21.51 32.93
C LEU A 712 15.65 23.02 33.07
N THR A 713 15.89 23.47 34.30
CA THR A 713 16.30 24.85 34.61
C THR A 713 17.41 24.91 35.66
N ASN A 714 18.68 24.76 35.29
CA ASN A 714 19.81 24.91 36.21
C ASN A 714 20.52 26.28 36.08
N PRO A 715 20.30 27.22 37.01
CA PRO A 715 20.90 28.56 36.95
C PRO A 715 22.42 28.61 37.23
N LYS A 716 23.06 27.53 37.70
CA LYS A 716 24.48 27.51 38.11
C LYS A 716 25.45 27.00 37.02
N SER A 717 24.94 26.47 35.91
CA SER A 717 25.75 25.87 34.84
C SER A 717 25.39 26.50 33.48
N ALA A 718 25.94 27.68 33.22
CA ALA A 718 25.64 28.51 32.03
C ALA A 718 26.21 27.98 30.69
N VAL A 719 26.61 26.72 30.60
CA VAL A 719 27.23 26.15 29.38
C VAL A 719 26.24 25.35 28.51
N ASN A 720 25.09 24.93 29.05
CA ASN A 720 24.05 24.22 28.27
C ASN A 720 22.75 25.02 28.12
N THR A 721 22.71 25.69 26.97
CA THR A 721 21.74 26.46 26.17
C THR A 721 20.21 26.22 26.31
N ILE A 722 19.70 25.36 27.20
CA ILE A 722 18.23 25.15 27.36
C ILE A 722 17.53 26.38 28.02
N LEU A 723 18.32 27.30 28.58
CA LEU A 723 17.94 28.07 29.76
C LEU A 723 17.81 29.59 29.61
N MET A 724 18.08 30.17 28.45
CA MET A 724 17.90 31.62 28.30
C MET A 724 16.42 32.06 28.27
N ASN A 725 15.48 31.16 27.91
CA ASN A 725 14.04 31.46 27.93
C ASN A 725 13.36 31.14 29.27
N LEU A 726 13.87 30.20 30.06
CA LEU A 726 13.27 29.79 31.34
C LEU A 726 13.74 30.63 32.54
N ASN A 727 14.82 31.40 32.38
CA ASN A 727 15.40 32.31 33.40
C ASN A 727 15.12 33.80 33.16
N SER A 728 14.21 34.13 32.24
CA SER A 728 13.76 35.51 32.01
C SER A 728 12.66 35.85 33.02
N THR A 729 12.76 36.99 33.70
CA THR A 729 11.70 37.56 34.57
C THR A 729 10.39 37.88 33.80
N ARG A 730 10.40 37.70 32.48
CA ARG A 730 9.26 37.87 31.57
C ARG A 730 8.93 36.53 30.92
N GLU A 731 7.65 36.14 30.92
CA GLU A 731 7.18 34.97 30.17
C GLU A 731 7.34 35.22 28.67
N GLN A 732 8.38 34.65 28.07
CA GLN A 732 8.65 34.76 26.63
C GLN A 732 7.89 33.73 25.80
N GLY A 733 7.14 32.84 26.45
CA GLY A 733 6.35 31.78 25.85
C GLY A 733 6.01 30.66 26.83
N THR A 734 5.32 29.64 26.34
CA THR A 734 4.78 28.53 27.13
C THR A 734 5.57 27.26 26.87
N VAL A 735 5.97 26.54 27.93
CA VAL A 735 6.56 25.20 27.82
C VAL A 735 5.51 24.15 28.11
N PHE A 736 5.41 23.16 27.22
CA PHE A 736 4.47 22.05 27.32
C PHE A 736 5.21 20.73 27.52
N CYS A 737 4.58 19.81 28.26
CA CYS A 737 5.01 18.43 28.41
C CYS A 737 3.86 17.49 28.04
N GLN A 738 4.18 16.44 27.30
CA GLN A 738 3.23 15.37 26.98
C GLN A 738 3.88 14.01 27.19
N LEU A 739 3.12 13.13 27.85
CA LEU A 739 3.42 11.71 27.95
C LEU A 739 2.56 10.95 26.93
N GLU A 740 3.11 9.92 26.31
CA GLU A 740 2.35 8.94 25.53
C GLU A 740 2.49 7.55 26.13
N GLY A 741 1.44 6.73 26.01
CA GLY A 741 1.43 5.33 26.42
C GLY A 741 0.07 4.89 26.94
N ARG A 742 0.07 3.88 27.81
CA ARG A 742 -1.10 3.48 28.61
C ARG A 742 -0.98 4.17 29.96
N LEU A 743 -1.61 5.32 30.13
CA LEU A 743 -1.27 6.27 31.19
C LEU A 743 -2.24 6.22 32.39
N ALA A 744 -3.07 5.19 32.49
CA ALA A 744 -3.90 4.97 33.67
C ALA A 744 -3.01 4.81 34.91
N GLY A 745 -3.27 5.59 35.96
CA GLY A 745 -2.46 5.59 37.19
C GLY A 745 -1.09 6.26 37.08
N VAL A 746 -0.78 6.94 35.98
CA VAL A 746 0.43 7.76 35.85
C VAL A 746 0.22 9.11 36.51
N ARG A 747 1.22 9.59 37.26
CA ARG A 747 1.23 10.93 37.86
C ARG A 747 2.51 11.66 37.50
N LEU A 748 2.38 12.89 37.01
CA LEU A 748 3.48 13.77 36.64
C LEU A 748 3.58 14.93 37.62
N TYR A 749 4.74 15.11 38.24
CA TYR A 749 5.04 16.19 39.18
C TYR A 749 6.16 17.08 38.65
N ALA A 750 6.07 18.37 38.96
CA ALA A 750 7.17 19.31 38.84
C ALA A 750 7.79 19.58 40.22
N LEU A 751 9.11 19.64 40.26
CA LEU A 751 9.87 20.19 41.37
C LEU A 751 10.44 21.54 40.94
N GLY A 752 9.98 22.60 41.62
CA GLY A 752 10.50 23.95 41.50
C GLY A 752 10.67 24.54 42.89
N GLY A 753 11.75 25.29 43.10
CA GLY A 753 11.89 26.09 44.31
C GLY A 753 11.01 27.32 44.21
N GLU A 754 9.98 27.44 45.05
CA GLU A 754 9.43 28.76 45.36
C GLU A 754 10.52 29.55 46.12
N GLY A 755 11.09 30.55 45.46
CA GLY A 755 12.03 31.48 46.08
C GLY A 755 13.29 31.74 45.25
N GLU A 756 13.57 33.03 45.05
CA GLU A 756 14.84 33.60 44.56
C GLU A 756 15.13 33.66 43.05
N GLY A 757 14.26 33.14 42.18
CA GLY A 757 14.34 33.46 40.74
C GLY A 757 14.17 34.96 40.40
N GLN A 758 13.74 35.76 41.38
CA GLN A 758 13.62 37.23 41.27
C GLN A 758 14.92 37.99 41.59
N LYS A 759 15.95 37.37 42.18
CA LYS A 759 17.11 38.13 42.73
C LYS A 759 18.48 37.85 42.12
N THR A 760 18.63 36.95 41.15
CA THR A 760 19.98 36.59 40.63
C THR A 760 20.10 36.54 39.11
N ASN A 761 19.27 37.27 38.37
CA ASN A 761 19.57 37.54 36.97
C ASN A 761 20.77 38.49 36.89
N VAL A 762 21.80 38.16 36.10
CA VAL A 762 23.01 38.98 35.93
C VAL A 762 22.69 40.36 35.32
N MET A 763 21.53 40.50 34.67
CA MET A 763 20.99 41.80 34.22
C MET A 763 20.30 42.61 35.34
N HIS A 764 19.97 41.99 36.48
CA HIS A 764 19.36 42.67 37.64
C HIS A 764 20.38 42.96 38.75
N LEU A 765 21.58 42.38 38.68
CA LEU A 765 22.71 42.65 39.58
C LEU A 765 23.43 43.99 39.31
N GLN A 766 22.85 44.85 38.47
CA GLN A 766 23.29 46.25 38.35
C GLN A 766 22.49 47.24 39.21
N GLU A 767 21.40 46.83 39.90
CA GLU A 767 20.60 47.80 40.68
C GLU A 767 20.39 47.52 42.17
N GLU A 768 20.71 46.36 42.75
CA GLU A 768 20.56 46.18 44.20
C GLU A 768 21.74 45.43 44.83
N ASN A 769 22.88 46.11 44.92
CA ASN A 769 23.78 45.90 46.05
C ASN A 769 23.19 46.66 47.24
N LEU A 770 22.50 45.98 48.15
CA LEU A 770 22.55 46.24 49.60
C LEU A 770 21.81 45.14 50.37
N ASP A 771 22.53 44.60 51.34
CA ASP A 771 22.13 43.80 52.49
C ASP A 771 21.85 42.30 52.36
N ALA A 772 22.69 41.58 53.11
CA ALA A 772 22.73 40.14 53.31
C ALA A 772 21.69 39.67 54.33
N ALA A 773 21.11 38.50 54.08
CA ALA A 773 20.73 37.57 55.15
C ALA A 773 20.58 36.15 54.58
N ALA A 774 21.10 35.19 55.34
CA ALA A 774 21.02 33.76 55.09
C ALA A 774 19.56 33.28 54.97
N ALA A 775 19.30 32.42 53.99
CA ALA A 775 18.10 31.58 53.94
C ALA A 775 18.49 30.12 53.71
N THR A 776 18.12 29.29 54.68
CA THR A 776 18.07 27.82 54.63
C THR A 776 17.27 27.34 53.43
N ALA A 777 17.79 26.34 52.70
CA ALA A 777 17.11 25.68 51.61
C ALA A 777 15.78 25.08 52.09
N ALA A 778 14.67 25.69 51.67
CA ALA A 778 13.33 25.15 51.89
C ALA A 778 13.19 23.82 51.14
N ALA A 779 12.51 22.85 51.78
CA ALA A 779 12.12 21.60 51.14
C ALA A 779 11.31 21.92 49.87
N THR A 780 11.80 21.48 48.72
CA THR A 780 11.21 21.77 47.41
C THR A 780 9.86 21.06 47.33
N GLN A 781 8.76 21.81 47.43
CA GLN A 781 7.41 21.26 47.41
C GLN A 781 7.09 20.76 45.99
N ALA A 782 6.72 19.48 45.87
CA ALA A 782 6.35 18.89 44.58
C ALA A 782 4.94 19.34 44.17
N THR A 783 4.81 19.92 42.97
CA THR A 783 3.53 20.33 42.39
C THR A 783 3.04 19.23 41.45
N LEU A 784 1.84 18.69 41.69
CA LEU A 784 1.19 17.77 40.76
C LEU A 784 0.77 18.54 39.50
N LEU A 785 1.25 18.11 38.33
CA LEU A 785 0.88 18.70 37.05
C LEU A 785 -0.28 17.96 36.39
N GLN A 786 -0.24 16.63 36.39
CA GLN A 786 -1.21 15.81 35.67
C GLN A 786 -1.30 14.40 36.25
N ASP A 787 -2.52 13.92 36.51
CA ASP A 787 -2.83 12.55 36.96
C ASP A 787 -3.89 11.86 36.08
N ARG A 788 -4.46 12.60 35.12
CA ARG A 788 -5.54 12.19 34.21
C ARG A 788 -5.50 13.02 32.94
N ASP A 789 -6.36 12.70 31.98
CA ASP A 789 -6.55 13.48 30.75
C ASP A 789 -5.26 13.69 29.94
N PHE A 790 -4.41 12.66 29.85
CA PHE A 790 -3.14 12.71 29.10
C PHE A 790 -3.29 12.85 27.57
N TYR A 791 -4.52 12.95 27.06
CA TYR A 791 -4.81 13.31 25.68
C TYR A 791 -4.53 14.80 25.37
N GLN A 792 -4.36 15.64 26.40
CA GLN A 792 -3.88 17.02 26.29
C GLN A 792 -2.54 17.21 27.02
N PRO A 793 -1.64 18.06 26.49
CA PRO A 793 -0.37 18.36 27.14
C PRO A 793 -0.57 19.28 28.34
N VAL A 794 0.37 19.25 29.28
CA VAL A 794 0.36 20.11 30.47
C VAL A 794 1.38 21.23 30.35
N ARG A 795 1.04 22.43 30.84
CA ARG A 795 1.97 23.55 30.96
C ARG A 795 2.97 23.28 32.09
N LEU A 796 4.26 23.44 31.80
CA LEU A 796 5.29 23.41 32.83
C LEU A 796 5.38 24.80 33.49
N PRO A 797 5.28 24.88 34.84
CA PRO A 797 5.48 26.14 35.55
C PRO A 797 6.90 26.70 35.33
N VAL A 798 7.00 28.03 35.27
CA VAL A 798 8.30 28.71 35.27
C VAL A 798 9.06 28.33 36.55
N GLY A 799 10.37 28.06 36.43
CA GLY A 799 11.20 27.61 37.54
C GLY A 799 11.18 26.09 37.81
N THR A 800 10.50 25.29 36.99
CA THR A 800 10.57 23.82 37.08
C THR A 800 11.98 23.32 36.77
N THR A 801 12.68 22.80 37.79
CA THR A 801 14.04 22.29 37.65
C THR A 801 14.09 20.80 37.31
N THR A 802 13.11 20.05 37.81
CA THR A 802 13.03 18.59 37.67
C THR A 802 11.58 18.16 37.45
N LEU A 803 11.35 17.19 36.56
CA LEU A 803 10.09 16.45 36.46
C LEU A 803 10.25 15.07 37.09
N GLN A 804 9.23 14.63 37.82
CA GLN A 804 9.15 13.29 38.40
C GLN A 804 7.89 12.60 37.89
N VAL A 805 8.05 11.38 37.39
CA VAL A 805 6.92 10.57 36.93
C VAL A 805 6.76 9.38 37.84
N PHE A 806 5.51 9.11 38.26
CA PHE A 806 5.15 7.99 39.10
C PHE A 806 4.10 7.13 38.40
N MET A 807 4.05 5.85 38.79
CA MET A 807 3.04 4.90 38.36
C MET A 807 2.40 4.26 39.59
N ASP A 808 1.10 4.03 39.53
CA ASP A 808 0.36 3.28 40.54
C ASP A 808 0.65 1.76 40.41
N PRO A 809 1.12 1.07 41.48
CA PRO A 809 1.32 -0.38 41.47
C PRO A 809 0.05 -1.20 41.22
N GLU A 810 -1.14 -0.62 41.44
CA GLU A 810 -2.41 -1.29 41.12
C GLU A 810 -2.71 -1.31 39.61
N GLN A 811 -2.12 -0.37 38.85
CA GLN A 811 -2.31 -0.25 37.41
C GLN A 811 -1.23 -1.03 36.64
N LYS A 812 -1.35 -2.36 36.66
CA LYS A 812 -0.35 -3.28 36.06
C LYS A 812 -0.14 -3.10 34.55
N ASP A 813 -1.12 -2.54 33.85
CA ASP A 813 -1.05 -2.29 32.41
C ASP A 813 -0.49 -0.90 32.07
N ALA A 814 -0.15 -0.09 33.08
CA ALA A 814 0.42 1.24 32.87
C ALA A 814 1.79 1.14 32.18
N LEU A 815 1.98 2.00 31.19
CA LEU A 815 3.20 2.05 30.40
C LEU A 815 3.40 3.43 29.79
N ILE A 816 4.62 3.96 29.84
CA ILE A 816 4.99 5.22 29.18
C ILE A 816 5.93 4.88 28.03
N SER A 817 5.53 5.21 26.79
CA SER A 817 6.33 4.93 25.59
C SER A 817 7.11 6.14 25.07
N ASN A 818 6.69 7.37 25.40
CA ASN A 818 7.34 8.58 24.94
C ASN A 818 7.08 9.73 25.94
N VAL A 819 8.05 10.64 26.07
CA VAL A 819 7.85 11.95 26.69
C VAL A 819 8.44 13.02 25.79
N THR A 820 7.67 14.06 25.53
CA THR A 820 8.06 15.19 24.67
C THR A 820 7.86 16.50 25.43
N ILE A 821 8.85 17.38 25.40
CA ILE A 821 8.80 18.75 25.94
C ILE A 821 9.17 19.72 24.84
N TRP A 822 8.36 20.77 24.68
CA TRP A 822 8.55 21.78 23.66
C TRP A 822 8.11 23.15 24.16
N PHE A 823 8.53 24.18 23.44
CA PHE A 823 8.24 25.57 23.73
C PHE A 823 7.49 26.22 22.59
N VAL A 824 6.54 27.06 22.99
CA VAL A 824 5.72 27.87 22.12
C VAL A 824 6.00 29.34 22.46
N PRO A 825 6.46 30.17 21.51
CA PRO A 825 6.77 31.56 21.79
C PRO A 825 5.52 32.35 22.19
N SER A 826 5.71 33.38 23.00
CA SER A 826 4.68 34.37 23.28
C SER A 826 4.31 35.10 22.00
N VAL A 827 3.02 35.47 21.91
CA VAL A 827 2.43 36.14 20.75
C VAL A 827 2.59 37.66 20.85
N GLU A 828 3.05 38.18 22.00
CA GLU A 828 3.29 39.61 22.25
C GLU A 828 4.35 40.26 21.33
#